data_AF-A0A383VSW0-F1
#
_entry.id   AF-A0A383VSW0-F1
#
_cell.length_a   1.000
_cell.length_b   1.000
_cell.length_c   1.000
_cell.angle_alpha   90.00
_cell.angle_beta   90.00
_cell.angle_gamma   90.00
#
_symmetry.space_group_name_H-M   'P 1'
#
loop_
_entity.id
_entity.type
_entity.pdbx_description
1 polymer ?
#
loop_
_entity_poly.entity_id
_entity_poly.type
_entity_poly.pdbx_seq_one_letter_code
_entity_poly.pdbx_strand_id
1 'polypeptide(L)'
;MQIPSNNNAYWGCLLLLSSLCCFTAAATLQCPTDVIYLESVAPPTLITLKVGNSYLLGPGLFVLANTGEVAADEVLCVTGQDRSGVPAGVTRLVSPLSPLGDNSTQLHFTQYGGLLQVGNLQLQGRAGSSSSGGGGVLIKRSKDGSDDGQAATFVAKLVTFKSNSPRAVANDDDTTASLTFANCAFIDNVYDTWGCDENRGWFCYFLGPPGAAGVTTASNVTFKGSTVFRRNSWGALYAASPVTVTFEGSLLVADNTKQPAYRNAMAFDDLTSTDGAGLFASGAAHLLFLGAAVFRNNTGAGGCGLALRGAKATFQSSRTVQFLANRGSYGPAINSYNASIAFNGPVLVTGNTALWGAGGALYLEFSDVTFNAAATVYNNTLNGCTVDFDDGCAGGAMWIQGSHVTHNELATYQSNVARASSFGGAVAIFPYAFGSKQANSSFTANKMVAFIGNEGPIGGAIYTESDVTFAAGAQFISNSATAQDGSGGVVHVCGNSTLAFGGPVTFRNNSASRGGAVTITPGAWWPNATTTRMVFSGSSSSSSCWMGNTATTAAGGAALRIEAYGSALFGTTAPHNFGSNLAGSGNSAVEQDITVLDKGWFTCNSRSFAGSFSIEGNVCAARCAGKAVCKCPFGQVFVPVQCSCQRIAAASPSPKPSTSPKPSPSPKPCGL
;
A
#
# COMPACT_ATOMS: atom_id res chain seq x y z
N MET A 1 -27.14 -4.23 -42.71
CA MET A 1 -26.70 -4.53 -44.08
C MET A 1 -25.99 -5.88 -44.03
N GLN A 2 -26.47 -6.83 -44.81
CA GLN A 2 -26.30 -8.27 -44.63
C GLN A 2 -25.47 -8.84 -45.81
N ILE A 3 -24.62 -9.85 -45.52
CA ILE A 3 -24.08 -10.90 -46.44
C ILE A 3 -22.85 -10.50 -47.31
N PRO A 4 -21.87 -11.39 -47.66
CA PRO A 4 -21.45 -12.70 -47.10
C PRO A 4 -19.94 -12.90 -46.84
N SER A 5 -19.69 -14.02 -46.15
CA SER A 5 -18.52 -14.91 -46.19
C SER A 5 -17.88 -15.16 -47.57
N ASN A 6 -16.55 -15.25 -47.61
CA ASN A 6 -15.84 -16.05 -48.61
C ASN A 6 -14.80 -16.96 -47.93
N ASN A 7 -15.11 -18.26 -47.96
CA ASN A 7 -14.15 -19.34 -47.91
C ASN A 7 -13.25 -19.23 -49.15
N ASN A 8 -11.93 -19.26 -48.96
CA ASN A 8 -11.04 -19.81 -49.97
C ASN A 8 -9.89 -20.56 -49.31
N ALA A 9 -9.86 -21.84 -49.61
CA ALA A 9 -8.83 -22.79 -49.25
C ALA A 9 -7.50 -22.40 -49.91
N TYR A 10 -6.45 -22.31 -49.11
CA TYR A 10 -5.09 -22.49 -49.58
C TYR A 10 -4.51 -23.74 -48.93
N TRP A 11 -4.51 -24.82 -49.70
CA TRP A 11 -3.57 -25.92 -49.57
C TRP A 11 -2.17 -25.35 -49.86
N GLY A 12 -1.30 -25.37 -48.87
CA GLY A 12 0.08 -24.90 -48.99
C GLY A 12 1.02 -25.72 -48.12
N CYS A 13 1.62 -26.74 -48.73
CA CYS A 13 2.84 -27.46 -48.36
C CYS A 13 3.27 -27.46 -46.88
N LEU A 14 2.92 -28.56 -46.20
CA LEU A 14 3.57 -29.03 -44.99
C LEU A 14 4.97 -29.60 -45.35
N LEU A 15 5.97 -28.72 -45.45
CA LEU A 15 7.39 -29.11 -45.51
C LEU A 15 7.87 -29.36 -44.07
N LEU A 16 7.83 -30.63 -43.67
CA LEU A 16 8.51 -31.16 -42.49
C LEU A 16 10.04 -31.05 -42.69
N LEU A 17 10.60 -29.88 -42.38
CA LEU A 17 12.02 -29.75 -42.08
C LEU A 17 12.22 -30.21 -40.63
N SER A 18 12.53 -31.49 -40.48
CA SER A 18 13.13 -32.08 -39.28
C SER A 18 14.51 -31.50 -39.06
N SER A 19 14.56 -30.26 -38.57
CA SER A 19 15.77 -29.72 -37.95
C SER A 19 15.96 -30.47 -36.64
N LEU A 20 16.86 -31.46 -36.66
CA LEU A 20 17.48 -32.01 -35.46
C LEU A 20 18.22 -30.84 -34.76
N CYS A 21 17.50 -30.06 -33.96
CA CYS A 21 18.13 -29.20 -32.97
C CYS A 21 18.76 -30.15 -31.93
N CYS A 22 20.03 -30.48 -32.11
CA CYS A 22 20.88 -31.02 -31.06
C CYS A 22 20.94 -29.98 -29.94
N PHE A 23 19.98 -30.01 -29.02
CA PHE A 23 20.14 -29.38 -27.72
C PHE A 23 21.23 -30.17 -27.00
N THR A 24 22.48 -29.75 -27.17
CA THR A 24 23.57 -30.20 -26.30
C THR A 24 23.19 -29.71 -24.90
N ALA A 25 22.80 -30.63 -24.03
CA ALA A 25 22.59 -30.32 -22.62
C ALA A 25 23.89 -29.71 -22.10
N ALA A 26 23.87 -28.40 -21.82
CA ALA A 26 25.02 -27.71 -21.29
C ALA A 26 25.46 -28.43 -20.00
N ALA A 27 26.72 -28.84 -19.93
CA ALA A 27 27.25 -29.48 -18.75
C ALA A 27 27.03 -28.54 -17.56
N THR A 28 26.42 -29.05 -16.48
CA THR A 28 26.22 -28.25 -15.27
C THR A 28 27.56 -28.08 -14.58
N LEU A 29 28.08 -26.85 -14.53
CA LEU A 29 29.29 -26.54 -13.76
C LEU A 29 29.03 -26.88 -12.29
N GLN A 30 29.97 -27.59 -11.66
CA GLN A 30 29.93 -27.97 -10.26
C GLN A 30 31.26 -27.61 -9.60
N CYS A 31 31.23 -27.37 -8.28
CA CYS A 31 32.46 -27.17 -7.53
C CYS A 31 33.38 -28.40 -7.65
N PRO A 32 34.69 -28.21 -7.88
CA PRO A 32 35.66 -29.29 -7.81
C PRO A 32 35.56 -30.07 -6.50
N THR A 33 35.70 -31.40 -6.58
CA THR A 33 35.69 -32.29 -5.41
C THR A 33 36.94 -32.15 -4.55
N ASP A 34 38.06 -31.72 -5.16
CA ASP A 34 39.30 -31.47 -4.46
C ASP A 34 39.23 -30.13 -3.72
N VAL A 35 39.32 -30.19 -2.39
CA VAL A 35 39.14 -29.03 -1.52
C VAL A 35 40.48 -28.64 -0.87
N ILE A 36 40.91 -27.41 -1.10
CA ILE A 36 42.08 -26.81 -0.45
C ILE A 36 41.66 -26.25 0.91
N TYR A 37 42.13 -26.87 1.98
CA TYR A 37 41.87 -26.41 3.35
C TYR A 37 42.90 -25.38 3.78
N LEU A 38 42.44 -24.25 4.33
CA LEU A 38 43.29 -23.17 4.83
C LEU A 38 42.93 -22.82 6.28
N GLU A 39 43.87 -22.97 7.20
CA GLU A 39 43.70 -22.51 8.58
C GLU A 39 44.18 -21.07 8.77
N SER A 40 43.49 -20.31 9.63
CA SER A 40 43.99 -19.00 10.04
C SER A 40 45.12 -19.19 11.04
N VAL A 41 46.36 -19.02 10.56
CA VAL A 41 47.58 -19.17 11.39
C VAL A 41 47.87 -17.91 12.23
N ALA A 42 47.40 -16.74 11.78
CA ALA A 42 47.39 -15.48 12.52
C ALA A 42 46.43 -14.49 11.83
N PRO A 43 45.52 -13.80 12.55
CA PRO A 43 44.63 -12.81 11.95
C PRO A 43 45.33 -11.45 11.79
N PRO A 44 45.27 -10.80 10.61
CA PRO A 44 44.69 -11.27 9.35
C PRO A 44 45.60 -12.24 8.57
N THR A 45 45.03 -13.32 8.02
CA THR A 45 45.74 -14.25 7.12
C THR A 45 45.54 -13.82 5.67
N LEU A 46 46.61 -13.46 4.96
CA LEU A 46 46.55 -13.09 3.54
C LEU A 46 46.43 -14.35 2.67
N ILE A 47 45.49 -14.37 1.72
CA ILE A 47 45.27 -15.52 0.82
C ILE A 47 45.12 -15.10 -0.64
N THR A 48 45.53 -15.98 -1.54
CA THR A 48 45.29 -15.86 -2.99
C THR A 48 44.42 -17.03 -3.44
N LEU A 49 43.25 -16.71 -4.01
CA LEU A 49 42.36 -17.70 -4.59
C LEU A 49 42.69 -17.90 -6.06
N LYS A 50 42.66 -19.15 -6.52
CA LYS A 50 42.86 -19.53 -7.91
C LYS A 50 41.57 -20.17 -8.43
N VAL A 51 41.10 -19.70 -9.58
CA VAL A 51 40.01 -20.34 -10.33
C VAL A 51 40.33 -21.81 -10.63
N GLY A 52 39.29 -22.60 -10.83
CA GLY A 52 39.36 -24.05 -10.96
C GLY A 52 39.48 -24.82 -9.64
N ASN A 53 39.46 -24.15 -8.48
CA ASN A 53 39.62 -24.78 -7.17
C ASN A 53 38.43 -24.55 -6.22
N SER A 54 38.30 -25.46 -5.26
CA SER A 54 37.42 -25.32 -4.08
C SER A 54 38.26 -25.04 -2.83
N TYR A 55 37.86 -24.07 -2.02
CA TYR A 55 38.54 -23.69 -0.78
C TYR A 55 37.63 -23.89 0.43
N LEU A 56 38.18 -24.50 1.48
CA LEU A 56 37.57 -24.57 2.81
C LEU A 56 38.40 -23.77 3.80
N LEU A 57 37.89 -22.61 4.19
CA LEU A 57 38.56 -21.68 5.11
C LEU A 57 38.17 -22.03 6.56
N GLY A 58 39.14 -22.24 7.43
CA GLY A 58 38.89 -22.40 8.86
C GLY A 58 38.28 -21.14 9.50
N PRO A 59 37.95 -21.17 10.80
CA PRO A 59 37.57 -19.98 11.55
C PRO A 59 38.69 -18.92 11.53
N GLY A 60 38.36 -17.64 11.35
CA GLY A 60 39.35 -16.58 11.40
C GLY A 60 39.07 -15.40 10.45
N LEU A 61 40.07 -14.53 10.31
CA LEU A 61 40.04 -13.38 9.42
C LEU A 61 41.01 -13.62 8.25
N PHE A 62 40.46 -13.69 7.04
CA PHE A 62 41.18 -13.84 5.80
C PHE A 62 41.09 -12.54 4.99
N VAL A 63 42.19 -12.11 4.41
CA VAL A 63 42.25 -10.94 3.52
C VAL A 63 42.68 -11.44 2.15
N LEU A 64 41.93 -11.08 1.11
CA LEU A 64 42.30 -11.40 -0.25
C LEU A 64 43.53 -10.58 -0.67
N ALA A 65 44.51 -11.23 -1.27
CA ALA A 65 45.65 -10.53 -1.87
C ALA A 65 45.22 -9.73 -3.11
N ASN A 66 44.26 -10.26 -3.88
CA ASN A 66 43.73 -9.66 -5.10
C ASN A 66 42.23 -9.99 -5.22
N THR A 67 41.49 -9.20 -6.01
CA THR A 67 40.11 -9.52 -6.39
C THR A 67 40.08 -10.87 -7.10
N GLY A 68 39.19 -11.78 -6.69
CA GLY A 68 38.99 -13.04 -7.40
C GLY A 68 38.20 -12.81 -8.69
N GLU A 69 38.82 -13.00 -9.85
CA GLU A 69 38.14 -12.93 -11.15
C GLU A 69 37.67 -14.34 -11.56
N VAL A 70 36.42 -14.48 -12.00
CA VAL A 70 35.84 -15.73 -12.55
C VAL A 70 35.36 -15.44 -13.97
N ALA A 71 36.05 -15.97 -14.96
CA ALA A 71 35.68 -15.83 -16.37
C ALA A 71 34.66 -16.90 -16.80
N ALA A 72 34.27 -16.85 -18.08
CA ALA A 72 33.49 -17.91 -18.70
C ALA A 72 34.19 -19.27 -18.57
N ASP A 73 33.40 -20.32 -18.36
CA ASP A 73 33.78 -21.73 -18.16
C ASP A 73 34.63 -22.01 -16.91
N GLU A 74 34.92 -20.99 -16.10
CA GLU A 74 35.66 -21.15 -14.85
C GLU A 74 34.75 -21.43 -13.66
N VAL A 75 35.32 -22.11 -12.65
CA VAL A 75 34.63 -22.40 -11.39
C VAL A 75 35.48 -21.94 -10.23
N LEU A 76 34.90 -21.22 -9.28
CA LEU A 76 35.53 -20.89 -8.01
C LEU A 76 34.56 -21.14 -6.86
N CYS A 77 34.99 -21.95 -5.89
CA CYS A 77 34.18 -22.24 -4.72
C CYS A 77 34.93 -21.90 -3.43
N VAL A 78 34.32 -21.10 -2.56
CA VAL A 78 34.93 -20.65 -1.28
C VAL A 78 33.93 -20.85 -0.16
N THR A 79 34.25 -21.72 0.80
CA THR A 79 33.36 -22.03 1.92
C THR A 79 34.09 -21.87 3.24
N GLY A 80 33.47 -21.26 4.25
CA GLY A 80 33.97 -21.27 5.61
C GLY A 80 33.62 -22.58 6.32
N GLN A 81 34.43 -22.99 7.29
CA GLN A 81 34.17 -24.20 8.07
C GLN A 81 32.98 -23.98 9.01
N ASP A 82 31.96 -24.82 8.89
CA ASP A 82 30.78 -24.76 9.78
C ASP A 82 31.14 -25.42 11.11
N ARG A 83 31.20 -24.61 12.18
CA ARG A 83 31.24 -25.12 13.55
C ARG A 83 29.95 -24.73 14.24
N SER A 84 28.88 -25.41 13.86
CA SER A 84 27.62 -25.41 14.62
C SER A 84 27.93 -25.56 16.12
N GLY A 85 27.60 -24.53 16.90
CA GLY A 85 27.74 -24.54 18.36
C GLY A 85 28.89 -23.75 18.98
N VAL A 86 29.75 -23.06 18.22
CA VAL A 86 30.82 -22.22 18.81
C VAL A 86 30.55 -20.72 18.56
N PRO A 87 30.28 -19.91 19.60
CA PRO A 87 30.17 -18.44 19.49
C PRO A 87 31.47 -17.75 19.03
N ALA A 88 32.61 -18.46 19.10
CA ALA A 88 33.92 -18.01 18.67
C ALA A 88 34.29 -18.58 17.29
N GLY A 89 34.33 -17.70 16.29
CA GLY A 89 35.05 -17.93 15.03
C GLY A 89 34.19 -17.97 13.78
N VAL A 90 33.50 -16.86 13.46
CA VAL A 90 32.96 -16.67 12.10
C VAL A 90 34.14 -16.55 11.13
N THR A 91 34.17 -17.35 10.07
CA THR A 91 35.09 -17.15 8.94
C THR A 91 34.74 -15.83 8.25
N ARG A 92 35.62 -14.85 8.38
CA ARG A 92 35.50 -13.53 7.74
C ARG A 92 36.48 -13.46 6.58
N LEU A 93 35.96 -13.19 5.39
CA LEU A 93 36.76 -12.86 4.22
C LEU A 93 36.61 -11.37 3.95
N VAL A 94 37.74 -10.68 3.85
CA VAL A 94 37.83 -9.26 3.55
C VAL A 94 38.35 -9.09 2.14
N SER A 95 37.83 -8.10 1.43
CA SER A 95 38.35 -7.67 0.13
C SER A 95 39.86 -7.36 0.24
N PRO A 96 40.56 -7.19 -0.89
CA PRO A 96 41.91 -6.64 -0.85
C PRO A 96 41.96 -5.33 -0.05
N LEU A 97 43.17 -4.98 0.40
CA LEU A 97 43.45 -3.70 1.04
C LEU A 97 43.99 -2.71 0.00
N SER A 98 43.38 -1.54 -0.08
CA SER A 98 43.82 -0.55 -1.06
C SER A 98 45.10 0.06 -0.53
N PRO A 99 46.14 0.21 -1.35
CA PRO A 99 47.27 1.04 -0.97
C PRO A 99 46.73 2.39 -0.46
N LEU A 100 47.25 2.87 0.66
CA LEU A 100 46.82 4.16 1.22
C LEU A 100 46.92 5.25 0.14
N GLY A 101 45.79 5.87 -0.22
CA GLY A 101 45.71 6.91 -1.25
C GLY A 101 45.33 6.42 -2.65
N ASP A 102 45.23 5.11 -2.88
CA ASP A 102 44.67 4.57 -4.11
C ASP A 102 43.15 4.39 -3.98
N ASN A 103 42.41 5.06 -4.87
CA ASN A 103 40.97 4.98 -5.00
C ASN A 103 40.53 3.77 -5.86
N SER A 104 41.46 2.89 -6.24
CA SER A 104 41.16 1.69 -7.00
C SER A 104 40.13 0.82 -6.28
N THR A 105 39.23 0.27 -7.08
CA THR A 105 38.10 -0.52 -6.62
C THR A 105 38.59 -1.87 -6.17
N GLN A 106 38.36 -2.20 -4.91
CA GLN A 106 38.70 -3.52 -4.39
C GLN A 106 37.43 -4.26 -4.02
N LEU A 107 37.20 -5.32 -4.77
CA LEU A 107 36.03 -6.18 -4.68
C LEU A 107 36.52 -7.51 -4.10
N HIS A 108 35.62 -8.31 -3.53
CA HIS A 108 35.99 -9.70 -3.25
C HIS A 108 36.10 -10.47 -4.54
N PHE A 109 35.08 -10.33 -5.39
CA PHE A 109 34.95 -11.09 -6.63
C PHE A 109 34.43 -10.24 -7.77
N THR A 110 34.96 -10.49 -8.97
CA THR A 110 34.34 -10.08 -10.23
C THR A 110 34.02 -11.33 -11.04
N GLN A 111 32.80 -11.42 -11.56
CA GLN A 111 32.35 -12.54 -12.36
C GLN A 111 31.91 -12.05 -13.73
N TYR A 112 32.44 -12.67 -14.76
CA TYR A 112 32.12 -12.40 -16.17
C TYR A 112 31.37 -13.56 -16.84
N GLY A 113 31.38 -14.74 -16.21
CA GLY A 113 30.70 -15.95 -16.66
C GLY A 113 30.88 -17.08 -15.62
N GLY A 114 30.77 -18.34 -16.03
CA GLY A 114 31.15 -19.48 -15.19
C GLY A 114 30.33 -19.65 -13.89
N LEU A 115 30.92 -20.30 -12.88
CA LEU A 115 30.31 -20.58 -11.57
C LEU A 115 31.14 -20.00 -10.41
N LEU A 116 30.55 -19.08 -9.64
CA LEU A 116 31.06 -18.65 -8.35
C LEU A 116 30.13 -19.15 -7.23
N GLN A 117 30.66 -19.99 -6.33
CA GLN A 117 29.94 -20.42 -5.14
C GLN A 117 30.64 -19.94 -3.86
N VAL A 118 29.91 -19.23 -3.01
CA VAL A 118 30.38 -18.81 -1.67
C VAL A 118 29.49 -19.40 -0.57
N GLY A 119 30.09 -19.87 0.52
CA GLY A 119 29.40 -20.65 1.53
C GLY A 119 29.84 -20.35 2.96
N ASN A 120 28.91 -20.29 3.91
CA ASN A 120 29.18 -20.30 5.35
C ASN A 120 30.28 -19.31 5.80
N LEU A 121 30.14 -18.05 5.40
CA LEU A 121 31.16 -17.03 5.61
C LEU A 121 30.55 -15.63 5.76
N GLN A 122 31.33 -14.70 6.29
CA GLN A 122 31.01 -13.27 6.29
C GLN A 122 31.92 -12.54 5.29
N LEU A 123 31.33 -11.88 4.29
CA LEU A 123 32.04 -11.00 3.35
C LEU A 123 31.98 -9.55 3.82
N GLN A 124 33.14 -8.91 3.92
CA GLN A 124 33.25 -7.52 4.36
C GLN A 124 34.31 -6.76 3.56
N GLY A 125 33.91 -5.74 2.79
CA GLY A 125 34.86 -5.01 1.95
C GLY A 125 34.34 -3.64 1.53
N ARG A 126 35.23 -2.66 1.45
CA ARG A 126 34.88 -1.30 1.02
C ARG A 126 35.73 -0.95 -0.20
N ALA A 127 35.09 -0.75 -1.34
CA ALA A 127 35.74 -0.16 -2.50
C ALA A 127 35.96 1.34 -2.25
N GLY A 128 37.16 1.83 -2.57
CA GLY A 128 37.61 3.19 -2.24
C GLY A 128 37.06 4.33 -3.11
N SER A 129 36.20 4.05 -4.09
CA SER A 129 35.71 5.07 -5.05
C SER A 129 34.23 4.94 -5.40
N SER A 130 33.70 6.00 -6.01
CA SER A 130 32.36 6.11 -6.60
C SER A 130 32.10 5.18 -7.80
N SER A 131 32.98 4.20 -8.03
CA SER A 131 32.81 3.22 -9.09
C SER A 131 31.49 2.49 -8.94
N SER A 132 30.92 2.03 -10.06
CA SER A 132 29.78 1.13 -10.01
C SER A 132 30.11 -0.18 -9.26
N GLY A 133 31.36 -0.66 -9.25
CA GLY A 133 31.73 -1.94 -8.64
C GLY A 133 31.51 -2.02 -7.12
N GLY A 134 30.68 -2.97 -6.67
CA GLY A 134 30.33 -3.16 -5.25
C GLY A 134 31.42 -3.83 -4.41
N GLY A 135 31.70 -3.35 -3.20
CA GLY A 135 32.72 -3.92 -2.30
C GLY A 135 32.60 -5.42 -1.99
N GLY A 136 31.47 -6.07 -2.32
CA GLY A 136 31.31 -7.54 -2.30
C GLY A 136 31.59 -8.19 -3.66
N VAL A 137 30.54 -8.51 -4.41
CA VAL A 137 30.58 -9.22 -5.70
C VAL A 137 30.06 -8.34 -6.82
N LEU A 138 30.82 -8.22 -7.91
CA LEU A 138 30.41 -7.57 -9.15
C LEU A 138 30.23 -8.63 -10.25
N ILE A 139 29.07 -8.64 -10.88
CA ILE A 139 28.72 -9.51 -11.99
C ILE A 139 28.50 -8.62 -13.20
N LYS A 140 29.17 -8.96 -14.29
CA LYS A 140 29.09 -8.27 -15.57
C LYS A 140 29.02 -9.29 -16.68
N ARG A 141 28.49 -8.88 -17.82
CA ARG A 141 28.46 -9.73 -19.01
C ARG A 141 29.85 -10.02 -19.58
N SER A 142 30.79 -9.09 -19.39
CA SER A 142 32.19 -9.32 -19.74
C SER A 142 33.11 -8.27 -19.13
N LYS A 143 34.42 -8.51 -19.24
CA LYS A 143 35.48 -7.62 -18.75
C LYS A 143 35.58 -6.33 -19.54
N ASP A 144 35.48 -6.44 -20.86
CA ASP A 144 35.72 -5.34 -21.81
C ASP A 144 34.42 -4.78 -22.43
N GLY A 145 33.25 -5.26 -21.99
CA GLY A 145 31.93 -4.88 -22.49
C GLY A 145 31.46 -5.63 -23.74
N SER A 146 32.32 -6.46 -24.36
CA SER A 146 31.93 -7.38 -25.43
C SER A 146 31.32 -8.67 -24.86
N ASP A 147 30.07 -8.99 -25.20
CA ASP A 147 29.38 -10.21 -24.76
C ASP A 147 30.22 -11.47 -24.99
N ASP A 148 30.59 -12.18 -23.93
CA ASP A 148 31.36 -13.44 -24.02
C ASP A 148 30.45 -14.66 -24.30
N GLY A 149 29.13 -14.45 -24.32
CA GLY A 149 28.13 -15.44 -24.66
C GLY A 149 27.77 -16.41 -23.53
N GLN A 150 28.37 -16.32 -22.34
CA GLN A 150 28.06 -17.23 -21.23
C GLN A 150 27.48 -16.52 -20.01
N ALA A 151 26.29 -16.94 -19.60
CA ALA A 151 25.65 -16.46 -18.38
C ALA A 151 26.45 -16.78 -17.11
N ALA A 152 26.65 -15.80 -16.24
CA ALA A 152 27.22 -16.01 -14.92
C ALA A 152 26.27 -16.82 -14.01
N THR A 153 26.80 -17.78 -13.25
CA THR A 153 26.07 -18.45 -12.16
C THR A 153 26.69 -18.10 -10.82
N PHE A 154 25.91 -17.44 -9.95
CA PHE A 154 26.35 -17.08 -8.60
C PHE A 154 25.50 -17.75 -7.53
N VAL A 155 26.14 -18.45 -6.61
CA VAL A 155 25.48 -19.17 -5.52
C VAL A 155 26.06 -18.78 -4.17
N ALA A 156 25.26 -18.17 -3.31
CA ALA A 156 25.62 -17.85 -1.93
C ALA A 156 24.80 -18.71 -0.95
N LYS A 157 25.46 -19.43 -0.03
CA LYS A 157 24.80 -20.30 0.96
C LYS A 157 25.26 -19.96 2.37
N LEU A 158 24.38 -19.58 3.29
CA LEU A 158 24.73 -19.18 4.65
C LEU A 158 25.77 -18.05 4.69
N VAL A 159 25.59 -17.03 3.84
CA VAL A 159 26.52 -15.90 3.71
C VAL A 159 25.96 -14.65 4.37
N THR A 160 26.79 -13.96 5.16
CA THR A 160 26.50 -12.61 5.65
C THR A 160 27.36 -11.59 4.89
N PHE A 161 26.74 -10.78 4.05
CA PHE A 161 27.35 -9.61 3.44
C PHE A 161 27.26 -8.44 4.41
N LYS A 162 28.38 -8.08 5.04
CA LYS A 162 28.42 -7.06 6.09
C LYS A 162 29.31 -5.88 5.72
N SER A 163 28.77 -4.66 5.85
CA SER A 163 29.54 -3.43 5.66
C SER A 163 30.23 -3.34 4.31
N ASN A 164 29.58 -3.86 3.27
CA ASN A 164 30.06 -3.72 1.91
C ASN A 164 29.68 -2.37 1.34
N SER A 165 30.59 -1.76 0.58
CA SER A 165 30.37 -0.47 -0.07
C SER A 165 31.09 -0.44 -1.41
N PRO A 166 30.48 0.03 -2.50
CA PRO A 166 29.13 0.61 -2.57
C PRO A 166 27.98 -0.41 -2.53
N ARG A 167 28.19 -1.65 -2.95
CA ARG A 167 27.13 -2.68 -3.04
C ARG A 167 27.64 -4.04 -2.58
N ALA A 168 26.82 -4.82 -1.89
CA ALA A 168 27.19 -6.18 -1.49
C ALA A 168 27.18 -7.14 -2.69
N VAL A 169 26.15 -7.10 -3.53
CA VAL A 169 26.12 -7.80 -4.82
C VAL A 169 25.53 -6.90 -5.88
N ALA A 170 26.23 -6.76 -7.00
CA ALA A 170 25.79 -5.99 -8.15
C ALA A 170 25.91 -6.81 -9.43
N ASN A 171 24.78 -7.08 -10.08
CA ASN A 171 24.75 -7.51 -11.48
C ASN A 171 24.28 -6.32 -12.32
N ASP A 172 25.21 -5.70 -13.05
CA ASP A 172 24.98 -4.43 -13.75
C ASP A 172 24.34 -4.63 -15.14
N ASP A 173 24.71 -5.68 -15.88
CA ASP A 173 24.36 -5.83 -17.29
C ASP A 173 24.23 -7.28 -17.81
N ASP A 174 24.56 -8.29 -17.01
CA ASP A 174 24.37 -9.69 -17.39
C ASP A 174 22.90 -10.09 -17.14
N THR A 175 22.05 -9.89 -18.15
CA THR A 175 20.62 -10.21 -18.08
C THR A 175 20.34 -11.72 -18.06
N THR A 176 21.32 -12.56 -18.41
CA THR A 176 21.15 -14.03 -18.46
C THR A 176 21.72 -14.71 -17.21
N ALA A 177 22.45 -13.99 -16.35
CA ALA A 177 22.97 -14.50 -15.09
C ALA A 177 21.90 -15.16 -14.19
N SER A 178 22.30 -16.20 -13.45
CA SER A 178 21.48 -16.88 -12.46
C SER A 178 22.04 -16.66 -11.05
N LEU A 179 21.29 -15.95 -10.20
CA LEU A 179 21.71 -15.64 -8.83
C LEU A 179 20.87 -16.43 -7.82
N THR A 180 21.51 -17.21 -6.96
CA THR A 180 20.83 -17.95 -5.88
C THR A 180 21.44 -17.63 -4.52
N PHE A 181 20.60 -17.21 -3.57
CA PHE A 181 20.97 -16.92 -2.20
C PHE A 181 20.20 -17.84 -1.26
N ALA A 182 20.89 -18.67 -0.46
CA ALA A 182 20.26 -19.55 0.52
C ALA A 182 20.66 -19.11 1.93
N ASN A 183 19.69 -18.78 2.79
CA ASN A 183 19.92 -18.38 4.19
C ASN A 183 20.95 -17.23 4.34
N CYS A 184 20.76 -16.15 3.58
CA CYS A 184 21.74 -15.05 3.49
C CYS A 184 21.27 -13.80 4.24
N ALA A 185 22.24 -12.99 4.69
CA ALA A 185 21.98 -11.71 5.32
C ALA A 185 22.82 -10.58 4.70
N PHE A 186 22.22 -9.41 4.54
CA PHE A 186 22.81 -8.18 4.01
C PHE A 186 22.69 -7.11 5.08
N ILE A 187 23.78 -6.85 5.80
CA ILE A 187 23.78 -6.08 7.04
C ILE A 187 24.73 -4.89 6.95
N ASP A 188 24.26 -3.70 7.30
CA ASP A 188 25.09 -2.50 7.40
C ASP A 188 25.83 -2.14 6.09
N ASN A 189 25.34 -2.57 4.91
CA ASN A 189 25.95 -2.22 3.63
C ASN A 189 25.61 -0.77 3.26
N VAL A 190 26.51 -0.12 2.53
CA VAL A 190 26.44 1.31 2.28
C VAL A 190 26.60 1.60 0.80
N TYR A 191 25.60 2.20 0.16
CA TYR A 191 25.72 2.74 -1.18
C TYR A 191 25.71 4.27 -1.16
N ASP A 192 26.91 4.84 -1.11
CA ASP A 192 27.16 6.27 -0.87
C ASP A 192 27.69 6.95 -2.13
N THR A 193 26.88 7.04 -3.18
CA THR A 193 27.26 7.67 -4.46
C THR A 193 26.49 8.96 -4.74
N TRP A 194 26.23 9.78 -3.72
CA TRP A 194 25.70 11.13 -3.93
C TRP A 194 26.83 12.15 -3.99
N GLY A 195 26.65 13.15 -4.85
CA GLY A 195 27.44 14.38 -4.84
C GLY A 195 26.49 15.56 -4.66
N CYS A 196 26.90 16.56 -3.88
CA CYS A 196 26.15 17.82 -3.80
C CYS A 196 26.90 18.91 -4.55
N ASP A 197 26.18 19.63 -5.40
CA ASP A 197 26.66 20.88 -5.99
C ASP A 197 26.29 22.04 -5.07
N GLU A 198 27.26 22.49 -4.27
CA GLU A 198 27.10 23.64 -3.38
C GLU A 198 26.80 24.93 -4.18
N ASN A 199 27.27 25.05 -5.43
CA ASN A 199 27.11 26.26 -6.23
C ASN A 199 25.68 26.46 -6.74
N ARG A 200 24.85 25.40 -6.77
CA ARG A 200 23.45 25.50 -7.20
C ARG A 200 22.45 25.53 -6.04
N GLY A 201 22.92 25.79 -4.81
CA GLY A 201 22.03 25.88 -3.65
C GLY A 201 21.74 24.53 -3.00
N TRP A 202 22.77 23.70 -2.84
CA TRP A 202 22.70 22.39 -2.15
C TRP A 202 21.87 21.34 -2.88
N PHE A 203 21.95 21.30 -4.21
CA PHE A 203 21.35 20.21 -4.98
C PHE A 203 22.26 19.00 -4.95
N CYS A 204 21.81 17.95 -4.26
CA CYS A 204 22.47 16.67 -4.26
C CYS A 204 21.88 15.79 -5.36
N TYR A 205 22.74 15.24 -6.20
CA TYR A 205 22.39 14.34 -7.28
C TYR A 205 23.15 13.03 -7.13
N PHE A 206 22.58 12.00 -7.73
CA PHE A 206 23.17 10.68 -7.70
C PHE A 206 24.25 10.59 -8.79
N LEU A 207 25.47 10.23 -8.41
CA LEU A 207 26.61 10.07 -9.31
C LEU A 207 26.72 8.64 -9.86
N GLY A 208 26.13 7.67 -9.15
CA GLY A 208 26.16 6.25 -9.51
C GLY A 208 24.98 5.82 -10.40
N PRO A 209 25.03 4.61 -10.98
CA PRO A 209 23.85 4.00 -11.59
C PRO A 209 22.79 3.71 -10.53
N PRO A 210 21.48 3.77 -10.83
CA PRO A 210 20.44 3.35 -9.90
C PRO A 210 20.72 1.97 -9.29
N GLY A 211 20.55 1.83 -7.97
CA GLY A 211 20.88 0.59 -7.29
C GLY A 211 20.53 0.57 -5.81
N ALA A 212 20.87 -0.54 -5.16
CA ALA A 212 20.73 -0.77 -3.74
C ALA A 212 22.03 -1.30 -3.12
N ALA A 213 22.28 -0.93 -1.86
CA ALA A 213 23.48 -1.37 -1.13
C ALA A 213 23.51 -2.87 -0.84
N GLY A 214 22.36 -3.51 -0.69
CA GLY A 214 22.27 -4.97 -0.58
C GLY A 214 22.49 -5.66 -1.93
N VAL A 215 21.43 -5.78 -2.73
CA VAL A 215 21.47 -6.45 -4.03
C VAL A 215 20.96 -5.53 -5.13
N THR A 216 21.76 -5.35 -6.18
CA THR A 216 21.32 -4.77 -7.45
C THR A 216 21.38 -5.84 -8.53
N THR A 217 20.32 -6.01 -9.32
CA THR A 217 20.29 -7.08 -10.34
C THR A 217 19.59 -6.65 -11.63
N ALA A 218 20.18 -7.09 -12.76
CA ALA A 218 19.61 -7.05 -14.10
C ALA A 218 19.12 -8.44 -14.57
N SER A 219 19.17 -9.46 -13.70
CA SER A 219 18.73 -10.83 -14.02
C SER A 219 17.86 -11.46 -12.93
N ASN A 220 17.40 -12.69 -13.19
CA ASN A 220 16.59 -13.45 -12.25
C ASN A 220 17.36 -13.81 -10.98
N VAL A 221 16.69 -13.68 -9.83
CA VAL A 221 17.26 -13.96 -8.52
C VAL A 221 16.35 -14.84 -7.70
N THR A 222 16.91 -15.86 -7.05
CA THR A 222 16.17 -16.74 -6.14
C THR A 222 16.76 -16.70 -4.74
N PHE A 223 15.93 -16.33 -3.77
CA PHE A 223 16.24 -16.37 -2.34
C PHE A 223 15.57 -17.58 -1.68
N LYS A 224 16.37 -18.53 -1.22
CA LYS A 224 15.95 -19.75 -0.53
C LYS A 224 16.15 -19.63 0.97
N GLY A 225 15.23 -20.18 1.77
CA GLY A 225 15.33 -20.12 3.22
C GLY A 225 15.17 -18.69 3.78
N SER A 226 15.89 -18.34 4.84
CA SER A 226 15.74 -17.03 5.49
C SER A 226 16.61 -15.95 4.84
N THR A 227 16.01 -14.83 4.43
CA THR A 227 16.73 -13.68 3.89
C THR A 227 16.53 -12.47 4.78
N VAL A 228 17.64 -11.81 5.13
CA VAL A 228 17.62 -10.60 5.97
C VAL A 228 18.32 -9.45 5.26
N PHE A 229 17.63 -8.33 5.12
CA PHE A 229 18.23 -7.04 4.78
C PHE A 229 18.06 -6.10 5.96
N ARG A 230 19.17 -5.71 6.59
CA ARG A 230 19.14 -4.89 7.80
C ARG A 230 20.12 -3.73 7.76
N ARG A 231 19.63 -2.52 8.09
CA ARG A 231 20.46 -1.31 8.23
C ARG A 231 21.32 -1.02 7.00
N ASN A 232 20.86 -1.41 5.81
CA ASN A 232 21.52 -0.99 4.57
C ASN A 232 21.18 0.47 4.31
N SER A 233 22.18 1.28 3.95
CA SER A 233 21.96 2.65 3.53
C SER A 233 21.91 2.73 2.01
N TRP A 234 20.84 3.35 1.53
CA TRP A 234 20.43 3.44 0.13
C TRP A 234 19.87 2.13 -0.45
N GLY A 235 18.87 1.56 0.22
CA GLY A 235 18.08 0.46 -0.33
C GLY A 235 18.60 -0.94 0.03
N ALA A 236 17.68 -1.89 0.20
CA ALA A 236 18.01 -3.30 0.40
C ALA A 236 18.15 -4.05 -0.93
N LEU A 237 17.21 -3.85 -1.86
CA LEU A 237 17.22 -4.49 -3.17
C LEU A 237 16.75 -3.54 -4.26
N TYR A 238 17.41 -3.60 -5.41
CA TYR A 238 17.01 -2.92 -6.64
C TYR A 238 16.95 -3.93 -7.80
N ALA A 239 15.80 -3.99 -8.47
CA ALA A 239 15.59 -4.79 -9.67
C ALA A 239 14.96 -3.94 -10.77
N ALA A 240 15.60 -3.85 -11.92
CA ALA A 240 15.08 -3.17 -13.10
C ALA A 240 15.23 -4.07 -14.33
N SER A 241 14.39 -3.86 -15.34
CA SER A 241 14.21 -4.75 -16.52
C SER A 241 13.26 -5.92 -16.22
N PRO A 242 12.70 -6.63 -17.23
CA PRO A 242 11.82 -7.78 -17.01
C PRO A 242 12.57 -8.94 -16.36
N VAL A 243 12.71 -8.88 -15.03
CA VAL A 243 13.37 -9.88 -14.18
C VAL A 243 12.40 -10.40 -13.15
N THR A 244 12.59 -11.65 -12.74
CA THR A 244 11.84 -12.24 -11.62
C THR A 244 12.76 -12.39 -10.42
N VAL A 245 12.36 -11.79 -9.29
CA VAL A 245 13.00 -11.97 -7.99
C VAL A 245 12.08 -12.81 -7.11
N THR A 246 12.49 -14.03 -6.80
CA THR A 246 11.69 -15.00 -6.05
C THR A 246 12.22 -15.14 -4.62
N PHE A 247 11.35 -14.98 -3.63
CA PHE A 247 11.61 -15.26 -2.22
C PHE A 247 10.88 -16.55 -1.81
N GLU A 248 11.56 -17.68 -1.87
CA GLU A 248 11.01 -19.00 -1.52
C GLU A 248 10.79 -19.16 -0.01
N GLY A 249 11.61 -18.50 0.83
CA GLY A 249 11.49 -18.55 2.28
C GLY A 249 11.18 -17.20 2.94
N SER A 250 11.44 -17.07 4.24
CA SER A 250 11.07 -15.87 5.00
C SER A 250 11.96 -14.68 4.64
N LEU A 251 11.36 -13.50 4.47
CA LEU A 251 12.05 -12.25 4.20
C LEU A 251 11.88 -11.28 5.38
N LEU A 252 12.99 -10.70 5.85
CA LEU A 252 12.99 -9.56 6.77
C LEU A 252 13.74 -8.38 6.14
N VAL A 253 13.05 -7.26 5.96
CA VAL A 253 13.61 -5.98 5.50
C VAL A 253 13.44 -4.96 6.62
N ALA A 254 14.51 -4.70 7.37
CA ALA A 254 14.44 -3.94 8.61
C ALA A 254 15.44 -2.79 8.70
N ASP A 255 15.00 -1.64 9.19
CA ASP A 255 15.86 -0.52 9.58
C ASP A 255 16.74 -0.01 8.43
N ASN A 256 16.37 -0.24 7.17
CA ASN A 256 17.11 0.26 6.00
C ASN A 256 16.77 1.72 5.76
N THR A 257 17.71 2.46 5.19
CA THR A 257 17.50 3.87 4.85
C THR A 257 17.70 4.11 3.36
N LYS A 258 17.01 5.11 2.81
CA LYS A 258 17.27 5.69 1.50
C LYS A 258 16.92 7.17 1.56
N GLN A 259 17.70 7.88 2.36
CA GLN A 259 17.66 9.33 2.46
C GLN A 259 19.09 9.85 2.42
N PRO A 260 19.37 10.92 1.67
CA PRO A 260 20.60 11.67 1.87
C PRO A 260 20.63 12.22 3.30
N ALA A 261 21.82 12.31 3.89
CA ALA A 261 21.97 12.78 5.28
C ALA A 261 21.40 14.20 5.53
N TYR A 262 21.19 14.97 4.46
CA TYR A 262 20.62 16.32 4.51
C TYR A 262 19.10 16.31 4.42
N ARG A 263 18.45 16.33 5.60
CA ARG A 263 16.98 16.27 5.77
C ARG A 263 16.19 17.48 5.29
N ASN A 264 16.82 18.60 4.95
CA ASN A 264 16.13 19.90 4.89
C ASN A 264 16.16 20.62 3.54
N ALA A 265 16.77 20.08 2.48
CA ALA A 265 17.17 20.91 1.33
C ALA A 265 16.62 20.54 -0.06
N MET A 266 15.82 19.47 -0.25
CA MET A 266 15.54 19.02 -1.62
C MET A 266 14.06 19.05 -2.00
N ALA A 267 13.69 20.12 -2.70
CA ALA A 267 12.63 20.09 -3.70
C ALA A 267 13.23 19.50 -4.98
N PHE A 268 12.80 18.29 -5.38
CA PHE A 268 13.16 17.76 -6.71
C PHE A 268 12.07 16.87 -7.30
N ASP A 269 11.81 17.12 -8.58
CA ASP A 269 10.85 16.46 -9.48
C ASP A 269 11.24 15.02 -9.87
N ASP A 270 12.44 14.53 -9.54
CA ASP A 270 12.85 13.16 -9.87
C ASP A 270 12.73 12.21 -8.68
N LEU A 271 11.48 12.05 -8.22
CA LEU A 271 11.09 11.12 -7.15
C LEU A 271 11.50 9.65 -7.44
N THR A 272 11.82 9.31 -8.69
CA THR A 272 12.03 7.93 -9.13
C THR A 272 13.26 7.26 -8.50
N SER A 273 14.30 8.02 -8.16
CA SER A 273 15.57 7.46 -7.67
C SER A 273 15.65 7.30 -6.15
N THR A 274 14.83 8.02 -5.37
CA THR A 274 14.91 8.09 -3.90
C THR A 274 13.90 7.20 -3.16
N ASP A 275 12.97 6.57 -3.89
CA ASP A 275 12.03 5.61 -3.33
C ASP A 275 12.65 4.24 -3.05
N GLY A 276 12.06 3.48 -2.13
CA GLY A 276 12.40 2.06 -1.94
C GLY A 276 13.59 1.81 -1.02
N ALA A 277 13.56 2.33 0.22
CA ALA A 277 14.58 1.99 1.23
C ALA A 277 14.67 0.48 1.53
N GLY A 278 13.55 -0.23 1.39
CA GLY A 278 13.49 -1.68 1.37
C GLY A 278 13.74 -2.19 -0.04
N LEU A 279 12.67 -2.65 -0.70
CA LEU A 279 12.77 -3.19 -2.05
C LEU A 279 12.27 -2.17 -3.07
N PHE A 280 13.03 -1.99 -4.14
CA PHE A 280 12.63 -1.22 -5.32
C PHE A 280 12.59 -2.12 -6.54
N ALA A 281 11.48 -2.10 -7.28
CA ALA A 281 11.37 -2.80 -8.56
C ALA A 281 10.76 -1.91 -9.64
N SER A 282 11.31 -2.00 -10.85
CA SER A 282 10.84 -1.20 -12.00
C SER A 282 10.91 -1.94 -13.34
N GLY A 283 10.33 -1.36 -14.39
CA GLY A 283 10.56 -1.80 -15.77
C GLY A 283 10.08 -3.24 -16.04
N ALA A 284 8.87 -3.56 -15.62
CA ALA A 284 8.24 -4.88 -15.69
C ALA A 284 8.89 -5.99 -14.84
N ALA A 285 9.76 -5.64 -13.89
CA ALA A 285 10.23 -6.58 -12.89
C ALA A 285 9.07 -7.19 -12.08
N HIS A 286 9.20 -8.46 -11.70
CA HIS A 286 8.24 -9.21 -10.90
C HIS A 286 8.88 -9.70 -9.60
N LEU A 287 8.39 -9.18 -8.47
CA LEU A 287 8.73 -9.69 -7.14
C LEU A 287 7.72 -10.77 -6.72
N LEU A 288 8.20 -12.00 -6.51
CA LEU A 288 7.39 -13.15 -6.12
C LEU A 288 7.73 -13.61 -4.71
N PHE A 289 6.78 -13.53 -3.78
CA PHE A 289 6.97 -13.92 -2.39
C PHE A 289 6.18 -15.20 -2.08
N LEU A 290 6.90 -16.31 -1.88
CA LEU A 290 6.32 -17.60 -1.51
C LEU A 290 6.35 -17.81 0.02
N GLY A 291 7.28 -17.17 0.72
CA GLY A 291 7.35 -17.14 2.18
C GLY A 291 6.71 -15.91 2.83
N ALA A 292 6.81 -15.83 4.16
CA ALA A 292 6.38 -14.65 4.93
C ALA A 292 7.34 -13.47 4.66
N ALA A 293 6.82 -12.25 4.65
CA ALA A 293 7.62 -11.05 4.46
C ALA A 293 7.30 -9.98 5.52
N VAL A 294 8.34 -9.42 6.13
CA VAL A 294 8.22 -8.34 7.12
C VAL A 294 9.08 -7.16 6.70
N PHE A 295 8.44 -6.01 6.54
CA PHE A 295 9.08 -4.72 6.22
C PHE A 295 8.91 -3.81 7.42
N ARG A 296 9.99 -3.49 8.15
CA ARG A 296 9.87 -2.71 9.39
C ARG A 296 10.89 -1.59 9.53
N ASN A 297 10.47 -0.47 10.11
CA ASN A 297 11.33 0.67 10.47
C ASN A 297 12.19 1.21 9.31
N ASN A 298 11.80 0.97 8.05
CA ASN A 298 12.57 1.49 6.93
C ASN A 298 12.27 2.99 6.74
N THR A 299 13.28 3.77 6.38
CA THR A 299 13.15 5.23 6.25
C THR A 299 13.62 5.73 4.88
N GLY A 300 12.79 6.44 4.12
CA GLY A 300 13.08 6.87 2.74
C GLY A 300 12.24 8.06 2.29
N ALA A 301 12.25 8.38 0.99
CA ALA A 301 11.33 9.36 0.40
C ALA A 301 9.92 8.77 0.20
N GLY A 302 9.82 7.52 -0.22
CA GLY A 302 8.55 6.81 -0.34
C GLY A 302 8.77 5.32 -0.52
N GLY A 303 7.71 4.53 -0.34
CA GLY A 303 7.75 3.07 -0.53
C GLY A 303 8.87 2.41 0.29
N CYS A 304 9.08 2.88 1.52
CA CYS A 304 10.23 2.50 2.32
C CYS A 304 10.23 1.01 2.65
N GLY A 305 9.07 0.35 2.71
CA GLY A 305 8.98 -1.10 2.63
C GLY A 305 9.16 -1.60 1.20
N LEU A 306 8.24 -1.21 0.32
CA LEU A 306 8.17 -1.64 -1.08
C LEU A 306 7.88 -0.45 -2.02
N ALA A 307 8.70 -0.28 -3.05
CA ALA A 307 8.48 0.69 -4.12
C ALA A 307 8.38 -0.02 -5.48
N LEU A 308 7.33 0.29 -6.26
CA LEU A 308 7.08 -0.29 -7.58
C LEU A 308 6.86 0.80 -8.63
N ARG A 309 7.54 0.67 -9.77
CA ARG A 309 7.45 1.59 -10.92
C ARG A 309 7.30 0.83 -12.23
N GLY A 310 6.08 0.62 -12.74
CA GLY A 310 5.91 -0.24 -13.92
C GLY A 310 6.15 -1.72 -13.62
N ALA A 311 6.05 -2.14 -12.35
CA ALA A 311 6.47 -3.46 -11.87
C ALA A 311 5.30 -4.23 -11.24
N LYS A 312 5.55 -5.50 -10.88
CA LYS A 312 4.57 -6.39 -10.25
C LYS A 312 5.10 -6.95 -8.94
N ALA A 313 4.25 -7.03 -7.93
CA ALA A 313 4.50 -7.81 -6.71
C ALA A 313 3.38 -8.84 -6.48
N THR A 314 3.75 -10.06 -6.12
CA THR A 314 2.78 -11.12 -5.80
C THR A 314 3.19 -11.85 -4.53
N PHE A 315 2.35 -11.75 -3.50
CA PHE A 315 2.51 -12.48 -2.25
C PHE A 315 1.63 -13.72 -2.29
N GLN A 316 2.22 -14.85 -2.68
CA GLN A 316 1.51 -16.13 -2.83
C GLN A 316 1.38 -16.90 -1.51
N SER A 317 2.21 -16.60 -0.52
CA SER A 317 2.17 -17.27 0.78
C SER A 317 0.81 -17.10 1.45
N SER A 318 0.29 -18.14 2.09
CA SER A 318 -0.82 -18.02 3.06
C SER A 318 -0.39 -17.34 4.36
N ARG A 319 0.91 -17.08 4.52
CA ARG A 319 1.48 -16.40 5.68
C ARG A 319 1.26 -14.89 5.60
N THR A 320 1.24 -14.27 6.78
CA THR A 320 1.02 -12.83 6.89
C THR A 320 2.18 -12.03 6.29
N VAL A 321 1.85 -11.03 5.48
CA VAL A 321 2.76 -9.97 5.03
C VAL A 321 2.60 -8.77 5.96
N GLN A 322 3.71 -8.21 6.45
CA GLN A 322 3.67 -7.16 7.47
C GLN A 322 4.48 -5.92 7.04
N PHE A 323 3.86 -4.75 7.13
CA PHE A 323 4.50 -3.45 6.96
C PHE A 323 4.36 -2.64 8.26
N LEU A 324 5.45 -2.51 9.01
CA LEU A 324 5.46 -2.04 10.39
C LEU A 324 6.33 -0.79 10.55
N ALA A 325 5.74 0.31 11.01
CA ALA A 325 6.49 1.50 11.44
C ALA A 325 7.49 2.05 10.40
N ASN A 326 7.17 1.95 9.10
CA ASN A 326 7.97 2.56 8.06
C ASN A 326 7.71 4.07 8.00
N ARG A 327 8.72 4.85 7.66
CA ARG A 327 8.65 6.32 7.69
C ARG A 327 9.18 6.92 6.39
N GLY A 328 8.43 7.85 5.81
CA GLY A 328 8.82 8.49 4.57
C GLY A 328 7.90 9.64 4.22
N SER A 329 7.87 10.05 2.97
CA SER A 329 6.97 11.08 2.45
C SER A 329 5.74 10.42 1.82
N TYR A 330 5.90 9.64 0.77
CA TYR A 330 4.78 9.06 0.03
C TYR A 330 4.65 7.57 0.29
N GLY A 331 3.52 7.14 0.87
CA GLY A 331 3.23 5.72 1.05
C GLY A 331 4.40 4.94 1.66
N PRO A 332 4.84 5.25 2.90
CA PRO A 332 6.07 4.69 3.45
C PRO A 332 6.07 3.17 3.60
N ALA A 333 4.91 2.52 3.68
CA ALA A 333 4.84 1.07 3.54
C ALA A 333 5.00 0.67 2.07
N ILE A 334 4.15 1.23 1.19
CA ILE A 334 4.11 0.91 -0.23
C ILE A 334 3.92 2.18 -1.06
N ASN A 335 4.80 2.39 -2.04
CA ASN A 335 4.65 3.43 -3.06
C ASN A 335 4.62 2.74 -4.44
N SER A 336 3.50 2.85 -5.14
CA SER A 336 3.24 2.13 -6.39
C SER A 336 2.86 3.13 -7.48
N TYR A 337 3.54 3.05 -8.62
CA TYR A 337 3.24 3.85 -9.80
C TYR A 337 3.19 2.95 -11.04
N ASN A 338 2.07 2.97 -11.77
CA ASN A 338 1.85 2.14 -12.96
C ASN A 338 2.15 0.65 -12.70
N ALA A 339 1.75 0.12 -11.55
CA ALA A 339 2.19 -1.19 -11.06
C ALA A 339 1.05 -2.05 -10.53
N SER A 340 1.28 -3.34 -10.33
CA SER A 340 0.27 -4.26 -9.79
C SER A 340 0.76 -5.02 -8.56
N ILE A 341 -0.12 -5.15 -7.57
CA ILE A 341 0.14 -5.83 -6.30
C ILE A 341 -0.99 -6.80 -6.01
N ALA A 342 -0.65 -8.06 -5.77
CA ALA A 342 -1.61 -9.08 -5.33
C ALA A 342 -1.18 -9.70 -4.00
N PHE A 343 -2.05 -9.62 -3.00
CA PHE A 343 -1.89 -10.26 -1.70
C PHE A 343 -2.79 -11.48 -1.59
N ASN A 344 -2.23 -12.68 -1.72
CA ASN A 344 -2.97 -13.94 -1.58
C ASN A 344 -2.95 -14.49 -0.14
N GLY A 345 -2.17 -13.87 0.75
CA GLY A 345 -2.16 -14.13 2.19
C GLY A 345 -2.55 -12.91 3.01
N PRO A 346 -2.83 -13.06 4.32
CA PRO A 346 -3.25 -11.96 5.17
C PRO A 346 -2.25 -10.81 5.19
N VAL A 347 -2.72 -9.57 5.30
CA VAL A 347 -1.86 -8.38 5.30
C VAL A 347 -2.06 -7.57 6.57
N LEU A 348 -0.95 -7.15 7.17
CA LEU A 348 -0.92 -6.21 8.29
C LEU A 348 -0.11 -4.97 7.90
N VAL A 349 -0.76 -3.80 7.94
CA VAL A 349 -0.11 -2.52 7.67
C VAL A 349 -0.33 -1.59 8.87
N THR A 350 0.73 -1.29 9.61
CA THR A 350 0.58 -0.51 10.84
C THR A 350 1.76 0.35 11.25
N GLY A 351 1.47 1.44 11.95
CA GLY A 351 2.44 2.36 12.53
C GLY A 351 3.19 3.17 11.47
N ASN A 352 2.82 3.07 10.20
CA ASN A 352 3.53 3.75 9.13
C ASN A 352 3.21 5.25 9.17
N THR A 353 4.22 6.07 8.90
CA THR A 353 4.11 7.53 9.03
C THR A 353 4.64 8.24 7.79
N ALA A 354 3.75 8.86 7.03
CA ALA A 354 4.09 9.84 6.02
C ALA A 354 4.32 11.20 6.69
N LEU A 355 5.50 11.79 6.50
CA LEU A 355 5.87 13.08 7.06
C LEU A 355 5.25 14.24 6.29
N TRP A 356 5.16 14.10 4.98
CA TRP A 356 4.53 15.02 4.04
C TRP A 356 4.15 14.26 2.78
N GLY A 357 3.25 14.80 1.96
CA GLY A 357 2.80 14.14 0.72
C GLY A 357 1.47 13.42 0.92
N ALA A 358 1.33 12.20 0.43
CA ALA A 358 0.06 11.47 0.44
C ALA A 358 0.23 9.99 0.82
N GLY A 359 -0.84 9.42 1.39
CA GLY A 359 -0.91 8.03 1.82
C GLY A 359 -0.04 7.74 3.03
N GLY A 360 -0.60 7.78 4.24
CA GLY A 360 0.14 7.52 5.48
C GLY A 360 0.81 6.13 5.55
N ALA A 361 0.33 5.18 4.74
CA ALA A 361 1.00 3.91 4.51
C ALA A 361 1.14 3.55 3.03
N LEU A 362 0.10 3.73 2.21
CA LEU A 362 0.06 3.35 0.80
C LEU A 362 -0.17 4.57 -0.10
N TYR A 363 0.71 4.77 -1.08
CA TYR A 363 0.56 5.74 -2.17
C TYR A 363 0.43 4.97 -3.48
N LEU A 364 -0.71 5.10 -4.16
CA LEU A 364 -1.04 4.35 -5.36
C LEU A 364 -1.41 5.31 -6.50
N GLU A 365 -0.60 5.29 -7.55
CA GLU A 365 -0.81 6.07 -8.76
C GLU A 365 -0.81 5.13 -9.98
N PHE A 366 -1.84 5.17 -10.82
CA PHE A 366 -2.02 4.25 -11.95
C PHE A 366 -1.83 2.77 -11.62
N SER A 367 -2.15 2.35 -10.39
CA SER A 367 -1.78 1.04 -9.87
C SER A 367 -2.99 0.20 -9.50
N ASP A 368 -2.83 -1.12 -9.60
CA ASP A 368 -3.81 -2.10 -9.18
C ASP A 368 -3.37 -2.80 -7.91
N VAL A 369 -4.20 -2.79 -6.87
CA VAL A 369 -3.96 -3.54 -5.63
C VAL A 369 -5.13 -4.46 -5.35
N THR A 370 -4.85 -5.76 -5.26
CA THR A 370 -5.84 -6.79 -4.92
C THR A 370 -5.50 -7.48 -3.62
N PHE A 371 -6.41 -7.44 -2.66
CA PHE A 371 -6.38 -8.22 -1.43
C PHE A 371 -7.27 -9.45 -1.59
N ASN A 372 -6.66 -10.60 -1.89
CA ASN A 372 -7.34 -11.90 -1.98
C ASN A 372 -7.47 -12.60 -0.61
N ALA A 373 -6.97 -11.98 0.45
CA ALA A 373 -7.04 -12.45 1.82
C ALA A 373 -7.30 -11.27 2.77
N ALA A 374 -7.52 -11.55 4.04
CA ALA A 374 -7.90 -10.52 5.01
C ALA A 374 -6.83 -9.43 5.16
N ALA A 375 -7.25 -8.16 5.21
CA ALA A 375 -6.37 -7.01 5.33
C ALA A 375 -6.67 -6.20 6.60
N THR A 376 -5.65 -5.90 7.40
CA THR A 376 -5.76 -5.00 8.56
C THR A 376 -4.80 -3.83 8.39
N VAL A 377 -5.36 -2.63 8.31
CA VAL A 377 -4.64 -1.37 8.09
C VAL A 377 -4.94 -0.46 9.27
N TYR A 378 -4.01 -0.34 10.22
CA TYR A 378 -4.29 0.37 11.47
C TYR A 378 -3.17 1.25 11.98
N ASN A 379 -3.53 2.35 12.63
CA ASN A 379 -2.58 3.28 13.26
C ASN A 379 -1.52 3.81 12.27
N ASN A 380 -1.93 4.16 11.06
CA ASN A 380 -1.07 4.84 10.10
C ASN A 380 -1.37 6.35 10.14
N THR A 381 -0.36 7.17 9.84
CA THR A 381 -0.48 8.62 9.99
C THR A 381 0.13 9.37 8.82
N LEU A 382 -0.61 10.36 8.31
CA LEU A 382 -0.09 11.44 7.48
C LEU A 382 0.05 12.69 8.37
N ASN A 383 1.29 13.12 8.64
CA ASN A 383 1.58 14.14 9.64
C ASN A 383 1.45 15.58 9.14
N GLY A 384 1.72 15.82 7.87
CA GLY A 384 1.79 17.18 7.36
C GLY A 384 1.48 17.28 5.88
N CYS A 385 1.11 18.48 5.49
CA CYS A 385 1.02 18.92 4.11
C CYS A 385 1.86 20.18 3.97
N THR A 386 2.97 20.09 3.24
CA THR A 386 3.90 21.21 3.04
C THR A 386 3.88 21.73 1.61
N VAL A 387 3.03 21.16 0.77
CA VAL A 387 3.08 21.38 -0.67
C VAL A 387 1.67 21.73 -1.16
N ASP A 388 1.57 22.88 -1.82
CA ASP A 388 0.46 23.30 -2.68
C ASP A 388 0.39 22.43 -3.94
N PHE A 389 0.49 21.09 -3.80
CA PHE A 389 0.10 20.24 -4.91
C PHE A 389 -1.41 20.37 -5.04
N ASP A 390 -1.85 20.73 -6.25
CA ASP A 390 -3.26 20.77 -6.61
C ASP A 390 -3.98 19.46 -6.25
N ASP A 391 -3.28 18.32 -6.23
CA ASP A 391 -3.86 17.02 -5.91
C ASP A 391 -3.98 16.71 -4.39
N GLY A 392 -3.53 17.61 -3.52
CA GLY A 392 -3.76 17.59 -2.07
C GLY A 392 -3.08 16.46 -1.29
N CYS A 393 -2.58 16.76 -0.09
CA CYS A 393 -2.13 15.73 0.85
C CYS A 393 -3.34 14.96 1.37
N ALA A 394 -3.39 13.64 1.21
CA ALA A 394 -4.60 12.90 1.57
C ALA A 394 -4.34 11.43 1.89
N GLY A 395 -5.31 10.81 2.57
CA GLY A 395 -5.31 9.40 2.93
C GLY A 395 -4.41 9.09 4.12
N GLY A 396 -4.95 9.10 5.34
CA GLY A 396 -4.16 8.77 6.54
C GLY A 396 -3.63 7.33 6.55
N ALA A 397 -4.23 6.42 5.77
CA ALA A 397 -3.66 5.13 5.42
C ALA A 397 -3.32 5.01 3.94
N MET A 398 -4.24 5.37 3.04
CA MET A 398 -4.14 5.06 1.62
C MET A 398 -4.59 6.24 0.77
N TRP A 399 -3.77 6.56 -0.24
CA TRP A 399 -4.09 7.50 -1.30
C TRP A 399 -4.14 6.76 -2.64
N ILE A 400 -5.19 7.02 -3.42
CA ILE A 400 -5.52 6.30 -4.66
C ILE A 400 -5.78 7.33 -5.77
N GLN A 401 -4.95 7.35 -6.82
CA GLN A 401 -5.16 8.20 -8.00
C GLN A 401 -4.94 7.43 -9.31
N GLY A 402 -5.88 7.53 -10.26
CA GLY A 402 -5.93 6.68 -11.46
C GLY A 402 -5.80 5.18 -11.17
N SER A 403 -6.13 4.73 -9.97
CA SER A 403 -5.75 3.42 -9.41
C SER A 403 -6.96 2.61 -8.94
N HIS A 404 -6.83 1.29 -8.89
CA HIS A 404 -7.91 0.40 -8.50
C HIS A 404 -7.52 -0.46 -7.28
N VAL A 405 -8.34 -0.40 -6.24
CA VAL A 405 -8.17 -1.23 -5.04
C VAL A 405 -9.35 -2.17 -4.89
N THR A 406 -9.06 -3.47 -4.83
CA THR A 406 -10.07 -4.53 -4.68
C THR A 406 -9.81 -5.37 -3.43
N HIS A 407 -10.81 -5.45 -2.55
CA HIS A 407 -10.85 -6.36 -1.42
C HIS A 407 -11.78 -7.53 -1.73
N ASN A 408 -11.20 -8.71 -1.97
CA ASN A 408 -11.94 -9.96 -2.14
C ASN A 408 -12.26 -10.67 -0.82
N GLU A 409 -11.63 -10.24 0.27
CA GLU A 409 -11.82 -10.74 1.63
C GLU A 409 -12.08 -9.62 2.64
N LEU A 410 -12.30 -9.97 3.91
CA LEU A 410 -12.58 -9.01 4.99
C LEU A 410 -11.44 -7.98 5.13
N ALA A 411 -11.78 -6.71 5.30
CA ALA A 411 -10.79 -5.67 5.58
C ALA A 411 -11.17 -4.77 6.76
N THR A 412 -10.17 -4.30 7.49
CA THR A 412 -10.35 -3.35 8.60
C THR A 412 -9.37 -2.19 8.46
N TYR A 413 -9.90 -0.98 8.52
CA TYR A 413 -9.18 0.28 8.58
C TYR A 413 -9.45 0.93 9.94
N GLN A 414 -8.44 0.96 10.81
CA GLN A 414 -8.64 1.39 12.19
C GLN A 414 -7.64 2.45 12.66
N SER A 415 -8.12 3.50 13.30
CA SER A 415 -7.27 4.51 13.95
C SER A 415 -6.23 5.13 13.01
N ASN A 416 -6.56 5.26 11.71
CA ASN A 416 -5.72 5.97 10.77
C ASN A 416 -6.01 7.46 10.84
N VAL A 417 -4.97 8.28 10.72
CA VAL A 417 -5.04 9.72 10.93
C VAL A 417 -4.44 10.46 9.75
N ALA A 418 -5.22 11.32 9.12
CA ALA A 418 -4.72 12.34 8.22
C ALA A 418 -4.72 13.69 8.96
N ARG A 419 -3.59 14.39 9.01
CA ARG A 419 -3.47 15.70 9.68
C ARG A 419 -3.32 16.81 8.64
N ALA A 420 -3.81 18.00 9.00
CA ALA A 420 -3.64 19.29 8.31
C ALA A 420 -4.11 19.33 6.84
N SER A 421 -5.16 20.12 6.56
CA SER A 421 -5.75 20.40 5.23
C SER A 421 -5.94 19.20 4.29
N SER A 422 -5.90 17.99 4.85
CA SER A 422 -5.90 16.74 4.12
C SER A 422 -7.30 16.15 3.96
N PHE A 423 -7.41 15.21 3.04
CA PHE A 423 -8.66 14.49 2.78
C PHE A 423 -8.57 13.03 3.20
N GLY A 424 -9.65 12.43 3.71
CA GLY A 424 -9.74 11.00 3.96
C GLY A 424 -8.87 10.51 5.13
N GLY A 425 -9.45 10.32 6.32
CA GLY A 425 -8.68 9.86 7.48
C GLY A 425 -8.10 8.46 7.33
N ALA A 426 -8.79 7.55 6.64
CA ALA A 426 -8.23 6.27 6.21
C ALA A 426 -7.86 6.27 4.72
N VAL A 427 -8.83 6.54 3.85
CA VAL A 427 -8.68 6.38 2.40
C VAL A 427 -9.09 7.67 1.69
N ALA A 428 -8.26 8.11 0.75
CA ALA A 428 -8.61 9.19 -0.17
C ALA A 428 -8.47 8.71 -1.62
N ILE A 429 -9.48 9.02 -2.44
CA ILE A 429 -9.65 8.46 -3.78
C ILE A 429 -9.91 9.60 -4.75
N PHE A 430 -9.00 9.79 -5.70
CA PHE A 430 -9.05 10.86 -6.68
C PHE A 430 -9.04 10.29 -8.09
N PRO A 431 -9.78 10.86 -9.04
CA PRO A 431 -9.52 10.59 -10.44
C PRO A 431 -8.15 11.18 -10.80
N TYR A 432 -7.50 10.63 -11.82
CA TYR A 432 -6.39 11.32 -12.46
C TYR A 432 -6.93 12.13 -13.62
N ALA A 433 -6.71 13.45 -13.61
CA ALA A 433 -7.13 14.34 -14.68
C ALA A 433 -6.07 15.41 -14.96
N PHE A 434 -5.07 15.04 -15.76
CA PHE A 434 -4.04 15.98 -16.23
C PHE A 434 -4.02 16.03 -17.76
N GLY A 435 -4.34 17.20 -18.31
CA GLY A 435 -4.45 17.40 -19.76
C GLY A 435 -5.57 16.54 -20.37
N SER A 436 -5.25 15.77 -21.42
CA SER A 436 -6.19 14.85 -22.07
C SER A 436 -6.27 13.46 -21.43
N LYS A 437 -5.43 13.17 -20.44
CA LYS A 437 -5.41 11.87 -19.76
C LYS A 437 -6.39 11.89 -18.61
N GLN A 438 -7.44 11.08 -18.73
CA GLN A 438 -8.37 10.78 -17.65
C GLN A 438 -8.23 9.30 -17.29
N ALA A 439 -7.91 9.03 -16.03
CA ALA A 439 -7.98 7.68 -15.48
C ALA A 439 -8.85 7.71 -14.23
N ASN A 440 -9.87 6.85 -14.21
CA ASN A 440 -10.74 6.74 -13.05
C ASN A 440 -10.04 5.94 -11.96
N SER A 441 -10.24 6.34 -10.70
CA SER A 441 -9.91 5.47 -9.58
C SER A 441 -11.11 4.63 -9.16
N SER A 442 -10.87 3.54 -8.43
CA SER A 442 -11.95 2.84 -7.75
C SER A 442 -11.50 2.14 -6.47
N PHE A 443 -12.45 2.01 -5.55
CA PHE A 443 -12.34 1.16 -4.37
C PHE A 443 -13.51 0.18 -4.34
N THR A 444 -13.22 -1.10 -4.41
CA THR A 444 -14.23 -2.17 -4.44
C THR A 444 -14.00 -3.15 -3.29
N ALA A 445 -15.06 -3.46 -2.55
CA ALA A 445 -15.05 -4.46 -1.50
C ALA A 445 -16.14 -5.50 -1.73
N ASN A 446 -15.71 -6.73 -2.01
CA ASN A 446 -16.56 -7.89 -2.24
C ASN A 446 -16.98 -8.59 -0.94
N LYS A 447 -16.31 -8.28 0.17
CA LYS A 447 -16.66 -8.69 1.54
C LYS A 447 -16.84 -7.48 2.44
N MET A 448 -17.24 -7.72 3.68
CA MET A 448 -17.44 -6.65 4.66
C MET A 448 -16.12 -5.92 4.93
N VAL A 449 -16.18 -4.59 4.96
CA VAL A 449 -15.07 -3.72 5.37
C VAL A 449 -15.49 -2.87 6.54
N ALA A 450 -14.62 -2.75 7.54
CA ALA A 450 -14.83 -1.92 8.72
C ALA A 450 -13.88 -0.73 8.75
N PHE A 451 -14.40 0.45 9.06
CA PHE A 451 -13.68 1.70 9.29
C PHE A 451 -13.97 2.18 10.71
N ILE A 452 -12.96 2.10 11.58
CA ILE A 452 -13.15 2.29 13.02
C ILE A 452 -12.18 3.37 13.54
N GLY A 453 -12.70 4.44 14.12
CA GLY A 453 -11.85 5.41 14.82
C GLY A 453 -10.89 6.18 13.92
N ASN A 454 -11.17 6.31 12.63
CA ASN A 454 -10.30 7.06 11.72
C ASN A 454 -10.58 8.57 11.82
N GLU A 455 -9.55 9.38 11.62
CA GLU A 455 -9.60 10.82 11.78
C GLU A 455 -9.01 11.52 10.55
N GLY A 456 -9.72 12.50 10.01
CA GLY A 456 -9.21 13.37 8.94
C GLY A 456 -9.88 14.73 8.98
N PRO A 457 -9.35 15.77 8.32
CA PRO A 457 -10.01 17.07 8.25
C PRO A 457 -11.37 17.01 7.52
N ILE A 458 -11.44 16.25 6.41
CA ILE A 458 -12.66 16.01 5.61
C ILE A 458 -12.74 14.51 5.30
N GLY A 459 -13.91 13.89 5.46
CA GLY A 459 -14.07 12.45 5.22
C GLY A 459 -13.30 11.61 6.24
N GLY A 460 -13.76 11.58 7.50
CA GLY A 460 -13.00 10.99 8.62
C GLY A 460 -12.53 9.55 8.38
N ALA A 461 -13.28 8.76 7.60
CA ALA A 461 -12.82 7.49 7.06
C ALA A 461 -12.43 7.59 5.58
N ILE A 462 -13.35 8.05 4.73
CA ILE A 462 -13.19 8.05 3.28
C ILE A 462 -13.45 9.44 2.71
N TYR A 463 -12.55 9.89 1.84
CA TYR A 463 -12.82 10.96 0.90
C TYR A 463 -12.80 10.37 -0.52
N THR A 464 -13.78 10.69 -1.35
CA THR A 464 -13.81 10.18 -2.72
C THR A 464 -14.32 11.17 -3.74
N GLU A 465 -13.58 11.24 -4.85
CA GLU A 465 -13.93 11.82 -6.14
C GLU A 465 -14.04 10.76 -7.23
N SER A 466 -14.06 9.48 -6.84
CA SER A 466 -14.27 8.37 -7.77
C SER A 466 -15.15 7.29 -7.16
N ASP A 467 -15.39 6.21 -7.91
CA ASP A 467 -16.37 5.21 -7.51
C ASP A 467 -15.90 4.35 -6.33
N VAL A 468 -16.79 4.17 -5.37
CA VAL A 468 -16.60 3.32 -4.19
C VAL A 468 -17.77 2.33 -4.12
N THR A 469 -17.46 1.04 -4.08
CA THR A 469 -18.49 -0.02 -4.05
C THR A 469 -18.24 -0.99 -2.90
N PHE A 470 -19.24 -1.15 -2.03
CA PHE A 470 -19.29 -2.15 -0.96
C PHE A 470 -20.33 -3.21 -1.25
N ALA A 471 -19.96 -4.27 -1.96
CA ALA A 471 -20.90 -5.30 -2.43
C ALA A 471 -21.53 -6.10 -1.28
N ALA A 472 -20.76 -6.43 -0.25
CA ALA A 472 -21.21 -7.23 0.90
C ALA A 472 -21.50 -6.41 2.18
N GLY A 473 -21.43 -5.08 2.10
CA GLY A 473 -21.69 -4.18 3.21
C GLY A 473 -20.44 -3.54 3.83
N ALA A 474 -20.68 -2.61 4.76
CA ALA A 474 -19.61 -1.84 5.40
C ALA A 474 -19.98 -1.41 6.84
N GLN A 475 -18.97 -1.17 7.67
CA GLN A 475 -19.15 -0.62 9.01
C GLN A 475 -18.31 0.63 9.19
N PHE A 476 -18.92 1.67 9.75
CA PHE A 476 -18.28 2.95 10.02
C PHE A 476 -18.59 3.37 11.46
N ILE A 477 -17.59 3.23 12.33
CA ILE A 477 -17.75 3.37 13.78
C ILE A 477 -16.76 4.40 14.31
N SER A 478 -17.25 5.44 14.96
CA SER A 478 -16.43 6.43 15.68
C SER A 478 -15.39 7.16 14.82
N ASN A 479 -15.68 7.38 13.53
CA ASN A 479 -14.80 8.18 12.67
C ASN A 479 -15.11 9.67 12.84
N SER A 480 -14.11 10.52 12.63
CA SER A 480 -14.23 11.96 12.86
C SER A 480 -13.64 12.80 11.74
N ALA A 481 -14.41 13.79 11.27
CA ALA A 481 -13.95 14.90 10.47
C ALA A 481 -13.62 16.12 11.36
N THR A 482 -12.36 16.55 11.41
CA THR A 482 -11.88 17.49 12.45
C THR A 482 -11.70 18.95 12.02
N ALA A 483 -11.74 19.27 10.72
CA ALA A 483 -11.67 20.66 10.30
C ALA A 483 -12.92 21.44 10.73
N GLN A 484 -12.77 22.76 10.91
CA GLN A 484 -13.90 23.64 11.21
C GLN A 484 -14.98 23.58 10.10
N ASP A 485 -14.58 23.41 8.85
CA ASP A 485 -15.45 23.12 7.70
C ASP A 485 -15.46 21.64 7.30
N GLY A 486 -14.98 20.77 8.19
CA GLY A 486 -14.91 19.34 8.02
C GLY A 486 -16.27 18.72 7.74
N SER A 487 -16.40 18.19 6.54
CA SER A 487 -17.64 17.58 6.06
C SER A 487 -17.50 16.06 5.96
N GLY A 488 -18.58 15.34 6.24
CA GLY A 488 -18.64 13.88 6.10
C GLY A 488 -17.83 13.18 7.17
N GLY A 489 -18.35 13.15 8.41
CA GLY A 489 -17.64 12.60 9.57
C GLY A 489 -17.09 11.19 9.37
N VAL A 490 -17.72 10.45 8.46
CA VAL A 490 -17.21 9.23 7.87
C VAL A 490 -16.79 9.41 6.42
N VAL A 491 -17.75 9.77 5.55
CA VAL A 491 -17.54 9.76 4.09
C VAL A 491 -17.87 11.11 3.50
N HIS A 492 -16.94 11.63 2.71
CA HIS A 492 -17.16 12.76 1.82
C HIS A 492 -17.14 12.29 0.37
N VAL A 493 -18.25 12.52 -0.35
CA VAL A 493 -18.45 12.07 -1.74
C VAL A 493 -18.59 13.31 -2.62
N CYS A 494 -17.72 13.47 -3.61
CA CYS A 494 -17.75 14.59 -4.54
C CYS A 494 -17.25 14.20 -5.96
N GLY A 495 -17.12 15.15 -6.88
CA GLY A 495 -16.44 14.91 -8.17
C GLY A 495 -17.05 13.82 -9.08
N ASN A 496 -18.35 13.84 -9.38
CA ASN A 496 -19.00 12.85 -10.26
C ASN A 496 -18.87 11.38 -9.80
N SER A 497 -18.63 11.15 -8.51
CA SER A 497 -18.48 9.80 -7.97
C SER A 497 -19.80 9.12 -7.59
N THR A 498 -19.77 7.79 -7.58
CA THR A 498 -20.81 6.95 -6.97
C THR A 498 -20.29 6.24 -5.72
N LEU A 499 -20.97 6.44 -4.58
CA LEU A 499 -20.84 5.61 -3.39
C LEU A 499 -21.95 4.55 -3.39
N ALA A 500 -21.63 3.29 -3.62
CA ALA A 500 -22.58 2.20 -3.76
C ALA A 500 -22.50 1.17 -2.62
N PHE A 501 -23.66 0.81 -2.08
CA PHE A 501 -23.83 -0.26 -1.08
C PHE A 501 -24.68 -1.39 -1.66
N GLY A 502 -24.09 -2.58 -1.80
CA GLY A 502 -24.76 -3.80 -2.20
C GLY A 502 -25.34 -4.61 -1.03
N GLY A 503 -24.72 -4.46 0.14
CA GLY A 503 -25.09 -5.14 1.38
C GLY A 503 -25.35 -4.16 2.53
N PRO A 504 -25.51 -4.67 3.76
CA PRO A 504 -25.88 -3.87 4.93
C PRO A 504 -24.75 -2.90 5.32
N VAL A 505 -25.12 -1.67 5.70
CA VAL A 505 -24.17 -0.66 6.19
C VAL A 505 -24.55 -0.12 7.57
N THR A 506 -23.55 0.16 8.41
CA THR A 506 -23.74 0.81 9.71
C THR A 506 -22.89 2.07 9.83
N PHE A 507 -23.51 3.18 10.21
CA PHE A 507 -22.88 4.45 10.56
C PHE A 507 -23.17 4.77 12.02
N ARG A 508 -22.16 4.63 12.88
CA ARG A 508 -22.33 4.80 14.32
C ARG A 508 -21.31 5.72 14.96
N ASN A 509 -21.79 6.63 15.80
CA ASN A 509 -20.99 7.51 16.67
C ASN A 509 -19.96 8.34 15.88
N ASN A 510 -20.26 8.72 14.64
CA ASN A 510 -19.34 9.51 13.84
C ASN A 510 -19.57 11.01 14.08
N SER A 511 -18.54 11.82 13.88
CA SER A 511 -18.58 13.26 14.16
C SER A 511 -18.01 14.11 13.05
N ALA A 512 -18.63 15.26 12.77
CA ALA A 512 -18.13 16.26 11.83
C ALA A 512 -18.62 17.66 12.20
N SER A 513 -18.16 18.69 11.50
CA SER A 513 -18.86 19.98 11.55
C SER A 513 -20.11 20.00 10.67
N ARG A 514 -20.09 19.27 9.54
CA ARG A 514 -21.20 19.11 8.59
C ARG A 514 -21.33 17.65 8.12
N GLY A 515 -22.55 17.14 7.98
CA GLY A 515 -22.81 15.76 7.56
C GLY A 515 -22.14 14.74 8.49
N GLY A 516 -22.67 14.60 9.71
CA GLY A 516 -22.01 13.87 10.81
C GLY A 516 -21.60 12.43 10.46
N ALA A 517 -22.28 11.76 9.52
CA ALA A 517 -21.76 10.55 8.89
C ALA A 517 -21.36 10.77 7.41
N VAL A 518 -22.28 11.14 6.54
CA VAL A 518 -22.01 11.26 5.08
C VAL A 518 -22.34 12.66 4.59
N THR A 519 -21.46 13.20 3.75
CA THR A 519 -21.73 14.40 2.94
C THR A 519 -21.57 14.07 1.46
N ILE A 520 -22.52 14.54 0.65
CA ILE A 520 -22.50 14.46 -0.81
C ILE A 520 -22.50 15.89 -1.35
N THR A 521 -21.47 16.27 -2.10
CA THR A 521 -21.35 17.59 -2.73
C THR A 521 -21.05 17.47 -4.22
N PRO A 522 -21.40 18.47 -5.04
CA PRO A 522 -20.78 18.57 -6.35
C PRO A 522 -19.29 18.86 -6.17
N GLY A 523 -18.44 18.24 -6.98
CA GLY A 523 -17.00 18.55 -6.95
C GLY A 523 -16.77 20.00 -7.31
N ALA A 524 -16.10 20.76 -6.43
CA ALA A 524 -15.79 22.17 -6.69
C ALA A 524 -14.88 22.38 -7.91
N TRP A 525 -14.15 21.34 -8.30
CA TRP A 525 -13.11 21.38 -9.34
C TRP A 525 -13.62 20.98 -10.73
N TRP A 526 -14.83 20.42 -10.79
CA TRP A 526 -15.45 19.95 -12.03
C TRP A 526 -16.74 20.73 -12.26
N PRO A 527 -16.72 21.84 -13.02
CA PRO A 527 -17.90 22.70 -13.22
C PRO A 527 -19.07 22.00 -13.92
N ASN A 528 -18.86 20.76 -14.40
CA ASN A 528 -19.87 19.90 -15.02
C ASN A 528 -20.20 18.65 -14.18
N ALA A 529 -19.87 18.63 -12.89
CA ALA A 529 -20.22 17.51 -12.03
C ALA A 529 -21.74 17.48 -11.77
N THR A 530 -22.45 16.57 -12.43
CA THR A 530 -23.92 16.49 -12.39
C THR A 530 -24.44 15.21 -11.74
N THR A 531 -23.56 14.25 -11.39
CA THR A 531 -23.99 12.89 -11.02
C THR A 531 -23.40 12.36 -9.72
N THR A 532 -22.88 13.20 -8.82
CA THR A 532 -22.43 12.72 -7.50
C THR A 532 -23.59 12.06 -6.75
N ARG A 533 -23.46 10.79 -6.39
CA ARG A 533 -24.56 10.04 -5.78
C ARG A 533 -24.16 8.98 -4.77
N MET A 534 -25.04 8.73 -3.81
CA MET A 534 -25.04 7.54 -2.96
C MET A 534 -26.16 6.59 -3.40
N VAL A 535 -25.87 5.30 -3.55
CA VAL A 535 -26.82 4.30 -4.04
C VAL A 535 -26.83 3.07 -3.14
N PHE A 536 -27.98 2.77 -2.58
CA PHE A 536 -28.29 1.45 -2.03
C PHE A 536 -28.86 0.62 -3.17
N SER A 537 -28.14 -0.42 -3.60
CA SER A 537 -28.63 -1.30 -4.67
C SER A 537 -29.96 -1.89 -4.23
N GLY A 538 -30.94 -1.97 -5.13
CA GLY A 538 -32.31 -2.43 -4.80
C GLY A 538 -32.43 -3.90 -4.38
N SER A 539 -31.32 -4.55 -4.01
CA SER A 539 -31.33 -5.86 -3.38
C SER A 539 -32.02 -5.78 -2.01
N SER A 540 -32.69 -6.86 -1.62
CA SER A 540 -33.34 -6.95 -0.30
C SER A 540 -32.35 -6.91 0.87
N SER A 541 -31.04 -7.05 0.61
CA SER A 541 -29.96 -7.01 1.60
C SER A 541 -29.35 -5.63 1.83
N SER A 542 -29.59 -4.65 0.96
CA SER A 542 -28.98 -3.32 1.05
C SER A 542 -29.70 -2.42 2.07
N SER A 543 -29.52 -2.73 3.36
CA SER A 543 -30.10 -1.97 4.48
C SER A 543 -29.09 -1.00 5.10
N SER A 544 -29.56 0.02 5.83
CA SER A 544 -28.66 0.90 6.59
C SER A 544 -29.14 1.22 8.00
N CYS A 545 -28.18 1.47 8.90
CA CYS A 545 -28.43 1.95 10.26
C CYS A 545 -27.53 3.16 10.56
N TRP A 546 -28.13 4.26 11.01
CA TRP A 546 -27.48 5.54 11.31
C TRP A 546 -27.79 5.95 12.74
N MET A 547 -26.81 5.87 13.65
CA MET A 547 -27.04 6.14 15.07
C MET A 547 -25.90 6.90 15.75
N GLY A 548 -26.27 7.84 16.62
CA GLY A 548 -25.31 8.55 17.47
C GLY A 548 -24.36 9.44 16.67
N ASN A 549 -24.66 9.73 15.41
CA ASN A 549 -23.84 10.61 14.60
C ASN A 549 -24.08 12.06 15.01
N THR A 550 -23.03 12.88 14.96
CA THR A 550 -23.08 14.26 15.43
C THR A 550 -22.53 15.23 14.38
N ALA A 551 -23.22 16.36 14.20
CA ALA A 551 -22.74 17.50 13.43
C ALA A 551 -22.68 18.73 14.33
N THR A 552 -21.57 19.48 14.36
CA THR A 552 -21.49 20.65 15.27
C THR A 552 -22.36 21.82 14.80
N THR A 553 -22.69 21.88 13.51
CA THR A 553 -23.60 22.89 12.94
C THR A 553 -25.01 22.33 12.81
N ALA A 554 -26.03 23.10 13.24
CA ALA A 554 -27.42 22.68 13.12
C ALA A 554 -27.81 22.44 11.65
N ALA A 555 -27.45 23.34 10.74
CA ALA A 555 -27.63 23.17 9.29
C ALA A 555 -26.75 22.06 8.67
N GLY A 556 -25.99 21.34 9.50
CA GLY A 556 -25.04 20.30 9.09
C GLY A 556 -25.69 19.02 8.59
N GLY A 557 -26.82 18.61 9.15
CA GLY A 557 -27.32 17.23 9.02
C GLY A 557 -26.43 16.25 9.77
N ALA A 558 -26.96 15.60 10.79
CA ALA A 558 -26.19 14.73 11.68
C ALA A 558 -25.89 13.36 11.08
N ALA A 559 -26.75 12.81 10.22
CA ALA A 559 -26.49 11.55 9.51
C ALA A 559 -26.04 11.81 8.07
N LEU A 560 -26.88 12.48 7.26
CA LEU A 560 -26.65 12.67 5.83
C LEU A 560 -26.84 14.13 5.44
N ARG A 561 -25.86 14.67 4.71
CA ARG A 561 -25.96 15.98 4.06
C ARG A 561 -25.83 15.82 2.54
N ILE A 562 -26.73 16.42 1.79
CA ILE A 562 -26.75 16.41 0.33
C ILE A 562 -26.76 17.85 -0.16
N GLU A 563 -25.78 18.22 -0.98
CA GLU A 563 -25.65 19.56 -1.56
C GLU A 563 -25.78 19.50 -3.09
N ALA A 564 -26.20 20.63 -3.67
CA ALA A 564 -26.08 21.02 -5.07
C ALA A 564 -25.95 19.88 -6.11
N TYR A 565 -27.08 19.43 -6.65
CA TYR A 565 -27.22 18.32 -7.63
C TYR A 565 -26.79 16.93 -7.13
N GLY A 566 -26.24 16.82 -5.91
CA GLY A 566 -25.99 15.54 -5.26
C GLY A 566 -27.29 14.76 -5.06
N SER A 567 -27.19 13.43 -5.07
CA SER A 567 -28.35 12.57 -4.85
C SER A 567 -28.10 11.37 -3.94
N ALA A 568 -29.13 10.93 -3.22
CA ALA A 568 -29.12 9.66 -2.49
C ALA A 568 -30.30 8.77 -2.88
N LEU A 569 -30.03 7.53 -3.26
CA LEU A 569 -31.02 6.55 -3.72
C LEU A 569 -31.08 5.40 -2.71
N PHE A 570 -32.12 5.36 -1.88
CA PHE A 570 -32.27 4.33 -0.84
C PHE A 570 -32.95 3.03 -1.34
N GLY A 571 -33.18 2.86 -2.65
CA GLY A 571 -33.91 1.69 -3.15
C GLY A 571 -35.35 1.61 -2.60
N THR A 572 -36.02 0.46 -2.78
CA THR A 572 -37.47 0.35 -2.52
C THR A 572 -37.89 -0.82 -1.61
N THR A 573 -36.96 -1.66 -1.18
CA THR A 573 -37.31 -2.94 -0.51
C THR A 573 -36.64 -3.14 0.84
N ALA A 574 -35.46 -2.57 1.07
CA ALA A 574 -34.72 -2.74 2.32
C ALA A 574 -34.99 -1.58 3.31
N PRO A 575 -34.98 -1.86 4.63
CA PRO A 575 -35.15 -0.82 5.65
C PRO A 575 -33.87 0.03 5.85
N HIS A 576 -34.09 1.32 6.12
CA HIS A 576 -33.05 2.30 6.41
C HIS A 576 -33.42 3.06 7.68
N ASN A 577 -32.65 2.83 8.75
CA ASN A 577 -32.99 3.27 10.11
C ASN A 577 -32.14 4.44 10.55
N PHE A 578 -32.80 5.49 11.01
CA PHE A 578 -32.18 6.64 11.64
C PHE A 578 -32.58 6.62 13.13
N GLY A 579 -31.57 6.51 13.99
CA GLY A 579 -31.70 6.67 15.43
C GLY A 579 -31.31 8.09 15.85
N SER A 580 -30.96 8.27 17.11
CA SER A 580 -30.62 9.60 17.65
C SER A 580 -29.35 10.19 17.01
N ASN A 581 -29.51 11.04 16.01
CA ASN A 581 -28.43 11.81 15.40
C ASN A 581 -28.62 13.30 15.72
N LEU A 582 -27.57 13.97 16.21
CA LEU A 582 -27.68 15.32 16.77
C LEU A 582 -26.89 16.34 15.95
N ALA A 583 -27.54 17.42 15.53
CA ALA A 583 -26.92 18.53 14.82
C ALA A 583 -27.00 19.82 15.65
N GLY A 584 -25.88 20.55 15.81
CA GLY A 584 -25.76 21.74 16.65
C GLY A 584 -24.79 21.54 17.82
N SER A 585 -24.51 22.62 18.55
CA SER A 585 -23.57 22.61 19.67
C SER A 585 -24.28 22.54 21.03
N GLY A 586 -23.76 21.70 21.93
CA GLY A 586 -24.20 21.61 23.33
C GLY A 586 -25.73 21.42 23.48
N ASN A 587 -26.35 22.26 24.29
CA ASN A 587 -27.79 22.20 24.57
C ASN A 587 -28.67 22.68 23.40
N SER A 588 -28.09 23.21 22.33
CA SER A 588 -28.79 23.63 21.12
C SER A 588 -28.81 22.56 20.03
N ALA A 589 -28.30 21.36 20.33
CA ALA A 589 -28.34 20.25 19.41
C ALA A 589 -29.79 19.77 19.19
N VAL A 590 -30.19 19.68 17.92
CA VAL A 590 -31.50 19.20 17.49
C VAL A 590 -31.34 17.90 16.70
N GLU A 591 -32.37 17.05 16.74
CA GLU A 591 -32.43 15.89 15.87
C GLU A 591 -32.63 16.37 14.42
N GLN A 592 -31.65 16.08 13.56
CA GLN A 592 -31.67 16.46 12.15
C GLN A 592 -30.89 15.43 11.35
N ASP A 593 -31.57 14.37 10.93
CA ASP A 593 -30.95 13.23 10.27
C ASP A 593 -30.45 13.56 8.87
N ILE A 594 -31.33 14.10 8.02
CA ILE A 594 -31.04 14.36 6.61
C ILE A 594 -31.21 15.85 6.34
N THR A 595 -30.19 16.46 5.74
CA THR A 595 -30.26 17.83 5.24
C THR A 595 -29.97 17.85 3.75
N VAL A 596 -30.93 18.36 2.98
CA VAL A 596 -30.79 18.56 1.53
C VAL A 596 -30.78 20.05 1.25
N LEU A 597 -29.70 20.52 0.64
CA LEU A 597 -29.48 21.91 0.27
C LEU A 597 -29.52 22.07 -1.25
N ASP A 598 -29.86 23.28 -1.67
CA ASP A 598 -29.94 23.68 -3.08
C ASP A 598 -30.79 22.72 -3.93
N LYS A 599 -30.25 22.28 -5.08
CA LYS A 599 -30.89 21.36 -6.03
C LYS A 599 -30.59 19.88 -5.73
N GLY A 600 -30.08 19.56 -4.53
CA GLY A 600 -29.90 18.18 -4.11
C GLY A 600 -31.23 17.46 -3.91
N TRP A 601 -31.23 16.12 -3.88
CA TRP A 601 -32.44 15.34 -3.61
C TRP A 601 -32.12 13.93 -3.08
N PHE A 602 -33.08 13.28 -2.45
CA PHE A 602 -33.02 11.83 -2.23
C PHE A 602 -34.31 11.14 -2.66
N THR A 603 -34.24 9.84 -2.93
CA THR A 603 -35.42 9.03 -3.23
C THR A 603 -35.62 7.88 -2.26
N CYS A 604 -36.89 7.66 -1.92
CA CYS A 604 -37.40 6.44 -1.29
C CYS A 604 -38.63 5.98 -2.07
N ASN A 605 -38.74 4.69 -2.40
CA ASN A 605 -39.95 4.12 -3.04
C ASN A 605 -40.41 4.92 -4.29
N SER A 606 -39.46 5.32 -5.13
CA SER A 606 -39.69 6.11 -6.36
C SER A 606 -40.24 7.52 -6.15
N ARG A 607 -40.26 8.04 -4.91
CA ARG A 607 -40.60 9.44 -4.58
C ARG A 607 -39.33 10.23 -4.28
N SER A 608 -39.25 11.45 -4.81
CA SER A 608 -38.13 12.38 -4.60
C SER A 608 -38.44 13.41 -3.52
N PHE A 609 -37.45 13.76 -2.71
CA PHE A 609 -37.56 14.67 -1.56
C PHE A 609 -36.43 15.71 -1.55
N ALA A 610 -36.72 16.92 -1.07
CA ALA A 610 -35.77 18.02 -0.83
C ALA A 610 -36.16 18.80 0.44
N GLY A 611 -35.19 19.42 1.14
CA GLY A 611 -35.37 20.10 2.42
C GLY A 611 -34.60 19.47 3.60
N SER A 612 -34.91 19.89 4.83
CA SER A 612 -34.35 19.32 6.07
C SER A 612 -35.34 18.37 6.74
N PHE A 613 -34.85 17.23 7.24
CA PHE A 613 -35.68 16.14 7.78
C PHE A 613 -35.13 15.64 9.12
N SER A 614 -36.02 15.50 10.09
CA SER A 614 -35.81 14.73 11.32
C SER A 614 -36.65 13.46 11.21
N ILE A 615 -36.03 12.29 11.29
CA ILE A 615 -36.64 11.00 11.03
C ILE A 615 -36.35 10.05 12.19
N GLU A 616 -37.30 9.96 13.10
CA GLU A 616 -37.27 8.90 14.10
C GLU A 616 -37.78 7.58 13.49
N GLY A 617 -36.85 6.69 13.08
CA GLY A 617 -37.19 5.34 12.60
C GLY A 617 -36.79 5.02 11.15
N ASN A 618 -37.66 4.29 10.43
CA ASN A 618 -37.40 3.85 9.05
C ASN A 618 -37.77 4.91 8.00
N VAL A 619 -36.88 5.20 7.04
CA VAL A 619 -37.17 6.13 5.93
C VAL A 619 -37.94 5.47 4.78
N CYS A 620 -37.63 4.22 4.41
CA CYS A 620 -38.22 3.57 3.22
C CYS A 620 -38.94 2.23 3.52
N ALA A 621 -39.69 2.11 4.63
CA ALA A 621 -40.41 0.86 4.92
C ALA A 621 -41.65 0.69 4.02
N ALA A 622 -41.60 -0.25 3.05
CA ALA A 622 -42.71 -0.52 2.12
C ALA A 622 -44.04 -0.97 2.79
N ARG A 623 -44.05 -1.32 4.08
CA ARG A 623 -45.22 -1.89 4.79
C ARG A 623 -45.57 -1.20 6.12
N CYS A 624 -44.94 -0.09 6.47
CA CYS A 624 -45.22 0.60 7.73
C CYS A 624 -45.97 1.92 7.47
N ALA A 625 -47.25 1.97 7.84
CA ALA A 625 -48.08 3.18 7.76
C ALA A 625 -48.03 4.02 9.06
N GLY A 626 -47.01 3.83 9.91
CA GLY A 626 -46.83 4.49 11.21
C GLY A 626 -45.34 4.59 11.59
N LYS A 627 -45.05 5.13 12.79
CA LYS A 627 -43.68 5.28 13.31
C LYS A 627 -43.07 3.90 13.58
N ALA A 628 -42.03 3.52 12.84
CA ALA A 628 -41.31 2.28 13.06
C ALA A 628 -40.13 2.55 13.99
N VAL A 629 -40.18 2.07 15.23
CA VAL A 629 -39.02 2.10 16.13
C VAL A 629 -38.25 0.79 15.92
N CYS A 630 -37.07 0.88 15.30
CA CYS A 630 -36.18 -0.26 15.15
C CYS A 630 -34.98 -0.10 16.09
N LYS A 631 -34.67 -1.15 16.85
CA LYS A 631 -33.38 -1.24 17.53
C LYS A 631 -32.35 -1.68 16.49
N CYS A 632 -31.28 -0.91 16.29
CA CYS A 632 -30.14 -1.44 15.56
C CYS A 632 -29.36 -2.39 16.48
N PRO A 633 -29.19 -3.67 16.12
CA PRO A 633 -28.45 -4.60 16.94
C PRO A 633 -26.95 -4.23 17.01
N PHE A 634 -26.35 -4.36 18.19
CA PHE A 634 -24.93 -4.14 18.42
C PHE A 634 -24.13 -5.34 17.91
N GLY A 635 -23.17 -5.14 17.00
CA GLY A 635 -22.23 -6.19 16.59
C GLY A 635 -22.81 -7.33 15.75
N GLN A 636 -24.00 -7.18 15.16
CA GLN A 636 -24.62 -8.15 14.27
C GLN A 636 -25.08 -7.50 12.96
N VAL A 637 -25.19 -8.30 11.90
CA VAL A 637 -25.86 -7.91 10.66
C VAL A 637 -27.29 -7.49 11.00
N PHE A 638 -27.70 -6.30 10.55
CA PHE A 638 -29.06 -5.82 10.75
C PHE A 638 -30.06 -6.82 10.13
N VAL A 639 -30.98 -7.35 10.95
CA VAL A 639 -32.01 -8.29 10.49
C VAL A 639 -33.40 -7.63 10.61
N PRO A 640 -34.17 -7.48 9.51
CA PRO A 640 -35.42 -6.72 9.48
C PRO A 640 -36.51 -7.17 10.47
N VAL A 641 -36.45 -8.39 10.98
CA VAL A 641 -37.46 -8.99 11.88
C VAL A 641 -37.52 -8.34 13.27
N GLN A 642 -36.58 -7.45 13.61
CA GLN A 642 -36.52 -6.78 14.92
C GLN A 642 -37.23 -5.41 14.97
N CYS A 643 -37.86 -4.98 13.88
CA CYS A 643 -38.62 -3.74 13.83
C CYS A 643 -40.07 -3.94 14.31
N SER A 644 -40.53 -3.17 15.30
CA SER A 644 -41.95 -3.07 15.64
C SER A 644 -42.56 -1.83 14.98
N CYS A 645 -43.53 -2.02 14.08
CA CYS A 645 -44.37 -0.93 13.59
C CYS A 645 -45.31 -0.49 14.71
N GLN A 646 -45.04 0.66 15.34
CA GLN A 646 -46.03 1.27 16.20
C GLN A 646 -47.07 1.94 15.30
N ARG A 647 -48.31 1.44 15.32
CA ARG A 647 -49.42 2.22 14.79
C ARG A 647 -49.49 3.51 15.60
N ILE A 648 -49.41 4.65 14.94
CA ILE A 648 -49.79 5.92 15.56
C ILE A 648 -51.24 5.73 15.97
N ALA A 649 -51.51 5.62 17.27
CA ALA A 649 -52.87 5.60 17.76
C ALA A 649 -53.53 6.88 17.25
N ALA A 650 -54.61 6.75 16.47
CA ALA A 650 -55.38 7.89 16.02
C ALA A 650 -55.69 8.77 17.24
N ALA A 651 -55.39 10.06 17.14
CA ALA A 651 -55.66 11.01 18.22
C ALA A 651 -57.09 10.77 18.72
N SER A 652 -57.23 10.44 20.00
CA SER A 652 -58.55 10.32 20.61
C SER A 652 -59.28 11.64 20.37
N PRO A 653 -60.51 11.65 19.83
CA PRO A 653 -61.22 12.89 19.59
C PRO A 653 -61.34 13.66 20.90
N SER A 654 -60.97 14.94 20.87
CA SER A 654 -61.11 15.85 22.00
C SER A 654 -62.49 15.68 22.65
N PRO A 655 -62.59 15.68 24.00
CA PRO A 655 -63.88 15.65 24.67
C PRO A 655 -64.76 16.78 24.13
N LYS A 656 -65.99 16.45 23.72
CA LYS A 656 -67.01 17.43 23.33
C LYS A 656 -67.10 18.52 24.40
N PRO A 657 -67.22 19.81 24.04
CA PRO A 657 -67.51 20.87 25.01
C PRO A 657 -68.79 20.53 25.77
N SER A 658 -68.70 20.47 27.10
CA SER A 658 -69.83 20.35 28.01
C SER A 658 -70.83 21.48 27.73
N THR A 659 -72.07 21.12 27.44
CA THR A 659 -73.20 22.05 27.33
C THR A 659 -73.42 22.83 28.62
N SER A 660 -73.66 24.13 28.48
CA SER A 660 -73.91 25.12 29.54
C SER A 660 -75.02 24.71 30.54
N PRO A 661 -74.90 25.06 31.83
CA PRO A 661 -75.99 24.90 32.79
C PRO A 661 -77.11 25.92 32.60
N LYS A 662 -78.33 25.43 32.80
CA LYS A 662 -79.63 26.14 32.80
C LYS A 662 -79.66 27.25 33.88
N PRO A 663 -80.31 28.41 33.65
CA PRO A 663 -80.38 29.48 34.65
C PRO A 663 -81.27 29.10 35.84
N SER A 664 -80.80 29.42 37.06
CA SER A 664 -81.53 29.27 38.33
C SER A 664 -82.62 30.34 38.49
N PRO A 665 -83.75 30.03 39.14
CA PRO A 665 -84.77 31.02 39.47
C PRO A 665 -84.39 31.85 40.72
N SER A 666 -84.89 33.08 40.70
CA SER A 666 -84.66 34.22 41.60
C SER A 666 -84.99 33.97 43.09
N PRO A 667 -84.44 34.80 44.01
CA PRO A 667 -84.45 34.56 45.45
C PRO A 667 -85.72 35.08 46.14
N LYS A 668 -86.07 34.48 47.29
CA LYS A 668 -87.01 35.03 48.29
C LYS A 668 -86.31 35.25 49.64
N PRO A 669 -86.78 36.21 50.44
CA PRO A 669 -85.94 37.03 51.32
C PRO A 669 -85.77 36.48 52.74
N CYS A 670 -84.71 36.94 53.39
CA CYS A 670 -84.38 36.69 54.80
C CYS A 670 -85.37 37.39 55.76
N GLY A 671 -85.61 36.77 56.91
CA GLY A 671 -86.28 37.38 58.05
C GLY A 671 -85.81 36.76 59.37
N LEU A 672 -85.03 37.56 60.11
CA LEU A 672 -84.56 37.49 61.51
C LEU A 672 -83.73 36.28 61.96
#